data_AF-A0A3D2TS68-F1
#
_entry.id   AF-A0A3D2TS68-F1
#
_cell.length_a   1.000
_cell.length_b   1.000
_cell.length_c   1.000
_cell.angle_alpha   90.00
_cell.angle_beta   90.00
_cell.angle_gamma   90.00
#
_symmetry.space_group_name_H-M   'P 1'
#
loop_
_entity.id
_entity.type
_entity.pdbx_description
1 polymer ?
#
loop_
_entity_poly.entity_id
_entity_poly.type
_entity_poly.pdbx_seq_one_letter_code
_entity_poly.pdbx_strand_id
1 'polypeptide(L)'
;MQLCKFLVGGNHMKKIVSVMLAVVLAVSCAFAFAGCSKKNNAKYDVVLLTDGATVTDGAQNESAWNGVKAYCDEKNLSYRYFQPGLDENGELTVECIKNYFELAANAGAKYIVLPGDAYSVAVHEYAGTYKDIKFLLVDAKEKSADGVDSTDENVMCIDFNELQAGFLAGYSSVIDGFTKLGYFGSVKSETSGGYGAGYVQGAAYAADQLGVPVSLDYADYDSPILDYDYTVNVKPEYVKIPTDKDGKKQEDYFTIKVVNGQGSGTYKNGENVTITAAPAEKGKAFDHWEKKSDTDGVKDKKVNISSDKKSTMNLLVGDCDATITAVYKDADTVPINIVVDSETKDTFNVLKDSKTSVTAPAAKSGYVFDHWESQNQDAISDAKSVTTDVSVSDKGIDVTAVYVKSENPTFNVVVENGSGSGSYVKDEVVNIVADAPAEGMMFSKWVNADNQGLACGLLMKNELSYSTSFTMVDRFASVVEKMIDGGDQVVFGGGNPLMDSIYTAGENFDFKTYGYNAGFNQSSRDDCWASVVTDYGAAVKLALESYKGGTTISADCSNNCLYVTNKSLDKNDKDNYNEKYAAVYKELASTNSKIKLIPVSSGADVRLSFTSKCLTLNYWIKEGKVEQGVQNTNKVTQNPNTQND
;
A
#
# COMPACT_ATOMS: atom_id res chain seq x y z
N MET A 1 21.67 34.79 -19.84
CA MET A 1 23.13 34.97 -19.97
C MET A 1 23.69 35.20 -18.58
N GLN A 2 24.63 34.36 -18.16
CA GLN A 2 25.40 34.39 -16.90
C GLN A 2 24.64 34.23 -15.57
N LEU A 3 24.51 32.98 -15.12
CA LEU A 3 24.98 32.54 -13.78
C LEU A 3 24.96 31.01 -13.71
N CYS A 4 25.71 30.38 -14.61
CA CYS A 4 26.19 29.00 -14.49
C CYS A 4 27.71 29.07 -14.57
N LYS A 5 28.40 28.98 -13.42
CA LYS A 5 29.80 28.62 -13.24
C LYS A 5 30.19 28.93 -11.80
N PHE A 6 30.19 27.92 -10.94
CA PHE A 6 31.29 27.59 -10.03
C PHE A 6 30.86 26.37 -9.21
N LEU A 7 31.63 25.30 -9.35
CA LEU A 7 31.97 24.26 -8.35
C LEU A 7 32.18 22.90 -9.02
N VAL A 8 33.28 22.80 -9.75
CA VAL A 8 34.07 21.56 -9.83
C VAL A 8 35.36 21.85 -9.07
N GLY A 9 35.58 21.14 -7.96
CA GLY A 9 36.85 21.18 -7.25
C GLY A 9 36.70 21.11 -5.73
N GLY A 10 36.93 19.92 -5.17
CA GLY A 10 37.27 19.79 -3.76
C GLY A 10 36.70 18.55 -3.10
N ASN A 11 37.45 17.44 -3.17
CA ASN A 11 37.24 16.25 -2.34
C ASN A 11 37.23 16.56 -0.81
N HIS A 12 37.59 17.78 -0.42
CA HIS A 12 37.50 18.31 0.94
C HIS A 12 36.09 18.79 1.34
N MET A 13 35.27 19.25 0.40
CA MET A 13 33.92 19.77 0.72
C MET A 13 32.92 18.63 0.98
N LYS A 14 33.06 17.51 0.26
CA LYS A 14 32.31 16.27 0.54
C LYS A 14 32.66 15.66 1.90
N LYS A 15 33.92 15.78 2.34
CA LYS A 15 34.34 15.35 3.69
C LYS A 15 33.81 16.27 4.78
N ILE A 16 33.75 17.59 4.57
CA ILE A 16 33.20 18.54 5.55
C ILE A 16 31.68 18.41 5.67
N VAL A 17 30.96 18.22 4.56
CA VAL A 17 29.50 17.96 4.58
C VAL A 17 29.18 16.60 5.20
N SER A 18 29.96 15.56 4.91
CA SER A 18 29.79 14.24 5.53
C SER A 18 30.15 14.22 7.01
N VAL A 19 31.11 15.05 7.46
CA VAL A 19 31.43 15.24 8.89
C VAL A 19 30.36 16.08 9.59
N MET A 20 29.78 17.09 8.95
CA MET A 20 28.63 17.83 9.50
C MET A 20 27.39 16.93 9.60
N LEU A 21 27.12 16.07 8.61
CA LEU A 21 26.01 15.12 8.66
C LEU A 21 26.24 14.04 9.73
N ALA A 22 27.48 13.56 9.89
CA ALA A 22 27.86 12.64 10.97
C ALA A 22 27.81 13.30 12.36
N VAL A 23 28.07 14.62 12.46
CA VAL A 23 27.91 15.38 13.71
C VAL A 23 26.45 15.66 14.01
N VAL A 24 25.60 15.90 12.99
CA VAL A 24 24.14 16.02 13.18
C VAL A 24 23.53 14.67 13.57
N LEU A 25 23.96 13.56 12.95
CA LEU A 25 23.60 12.20 13.37
C LEU A 25 24.15 11.84 14.76
N ALA A 26 25.36 12.29 15.11
CA ALA A 26 25.91 12.09 16.45
C ALA A 26 25.25 12.98 17.51
N VAL A 27 24.70 14.15 17.14
CA VAL A 27 23.93 15.03 18.04
C VAL A 27 22.49 14.54 18.18
N SER A 28 21.87 13.96 17.15
CA SER A 28 20.60 13.23 17.29
C SER A 28 20.76 11.93 18.09
N CYS A 29 21.90 11.24 17.96
CA CYS A 29 22.27 10.13 18.85
C CYS A 29 22.66 10.61 20.27
N ALA A 30 23.11 11.84 20.45
CA ALA A 30 23.41 12.40 21.78
C ALA A 30 22.15 12.84 22.53
N PHE A 31 21.04 13.14 21.86
CA PHE A 31 19.72 13.24 22.51
C PHE A 31 19.07 11.87 22.76
N ALA A 32 19.53 10.81 22.09
CA ALA A 32 19.15 9.42 22.38
C ALA A 32 19.94 8.78 23.54
N PHE A 33 21.08 9.37 23.98
CA PHE A 33 21.92 8.79 25.04
C PHE A 33 22.44 9.75 26.12
N ALA A 34 21.95 11.00 26.21
CA ALA A 34 22.17 11.86 27.38
C ALA A 34 21.26 11.48 28.57
N GLY A 35 21.34 10.21 29.00
CA GLY A 35 20.62 9.67 30.16
C GLY A 35 21.48 8.82 31.10
N CYS A 36 22.76 8.58 30.80
CA CYS A 36 23.64 7.78 31.65
C CYS A 36 24.67 8.65 32.40
N SER A 37 24.21 9.39 33.41
CA SER A 37 25.06 9.80 34.56
C SER A 37 24.24 10.49 35.66
N LYS A 38 23.26 9.76 36.20
CA LYS A 38 22.79 9.73 37.61
C LYS A 38 21.52 8.88 37.63
N LYS A 39 21.51 7.80 38.43
CA LYS A 39 20.28 7.06 38.77
C LYS A 39 19.34 7.99 39.55
N ASN A 40 18.66 8.88 38.85
CA ASN A 40 17.35 9.34 39.29
C ASN A 40 16.39 8.28 38.74
N ASN A 41 15.88 7.43 39.62
CA ASN A 41 14.68 6.63 39.32
C ASN A 41 13.53 7.62 39.18
N ALA A 42 13.45 8.29 38.03
CA ALA A 42 12.34 9.18 37.71
C ALA A 42 11.08 8.32 37.75
N LYS A 43 10.16 8.69 38.64
CA LYS A 43 8.88 8.03 38.76
C LYS A 43 7.87 8.76 37.90
N TYR A 44 7.02 8.02 37.21
CA TYR A 44 5.95 8.54 36.37
C TYR A 44 4.64 7.90 36.81
N ASP A 45 3.59 8.69 37.01
CA ASP A 45 2.26 8.19 37.36
C ASP A 45 1.52 7.65 36.13
N VAL A 46 1.70 8.28 34.97
CA VAL A 46 1.07 7.87 33.70
C VAL A 46 2.13 7.68 32.63
N VAL A 47 2.13 6.50 32.00
CA VAL A 47 3.01 6.20 30.86
C VAL A 47 2.16 5.98 29.62
N LEU A 48 2.53 6.62 28.51
CA LEU A 48 2.01 6.26 27.19
C LEU A 48 3.03 5.39 26.46
N LEU A 49 2.59 4.30 25.83
CA LEU A 49 3.42 3.51 24.93
C LEU A 49 2.99 3.82 23.50
N THR A 50 3.91 4.26 22.64
CA THR A 50 3.64 4.42 21.20
C THR A 50 3.94 3.12 20.46
N ASP A 51 3.42 3.00 19.25
CA ASP A 51 3.58 1.83 18.38
C ASP A 51 4.95 1.76 17.68
N GLY A 52 5.93 2.55 18.14
CA GLY A 52 7.21 2.77 17.46
C GLY A 52 7.31 4.15 16.81
N ALA A 53 6.18 4.84 16.59
CA ALA A 53 6.17 6.23 16.12
C ALA A 53 6.45 7.25 17.24
N THR A 54 6.64 8.51 16.85
CA THR A 54 6.86 9.64 17.77
C THR A 54 5.55 10.29 18.21
N VAL A 55 5.52 10.92 19.39
CA VAL A 55 4.37 11.73 19.86
C VAL A 55 4.23 13.11 19.18
N THR A 56 4.85 13.29 18.02
CA THR A 56 4.79 14.48 17.16
C THR A 56 4.50 14.08 15.71
N ASP A 57 3.75 12.99 15.53
CA ASP A 57 3.42 12.39 14.23
C ASP A 57 2.27 13.10 13.50
N GLY A 58 1.61 14.08 14.13
CA GLY A 58 0.41 14.72 13.59
C GLY A 58 -0.82 13.80 13.54
N ALA A 59 -0.77 12.65 14.21
CA ALA A 59 -1.75 11.57 14.09
C ALA A 59 -2.22 11.07 15.48
N GLN A 60 -2.53 9.78 15.60
CA GLN A 60 -3.13 9.18 16.79
C GLN A 60 -2.20 9.24 18.01
N ASN A 61 -0.89 9.01 17.87
CA ASN A 61 0.02 9.02 19.01
C ASN A 61 0.17 10.43 19.60
N GLU A 62 0.31 11.45 18.75
CA GLU A 62 0.32 12.84 19.20
C GLU A 62 -0.99 13.21 19.90
N SER A 63 -2.14 12.81 19.34
CA SER A 63 -3.45 13.04 19.94
C SER A 63 -3.59 12.38 21.32
N ALA A 64 -3.27 11.10 21.44
CA ALA A 64 -3.29 10.38 22.72
C ALA A 64 -2.34 11.01 23.75
N TRP A 65 -1.14 11.42 23.32
CA TRP A 65 -0.18 12.11 24.17
C TRP A 65 -0.69 13.46 24.67
N ASN A 66 -1.40 14.21 23.83
CA ASN A 66 -2.07 15.44 24.23
C ASN A 66 -3.13 15.20 25.31
N GLY A 67 -3.89 14.09 25.21
CA GLY A 67 -4.83 13.66 26.25
C GLY A 67 -4.15 13.34 27.58
N VAL A 68 -3.07 12.57 27.55
CA VAL A 68 -2.25 12.25 28.75
C VAL A 68 -1.73 13.52 29.40
N LYS A 69 -1.13 14.43 28.62
CA LYS A 69 -0.64 15.74 29.12
C LYS A 69 -1.76 16.52 29.80
N ALA A 70 -2.89 16.70 29.11
CA ALA A 70 -4.01 17.48 29.62
C ALA A 70 -4.56 16.92 30.95
N TYR A 71 -4.69 15.60 31.07
CA TYR A 71 -5.09 14.95 32.32
C TYR A 71 -4.06 15.15 33.43
N CYS A 72 -2.79 14.87 33.14
CA CYS A 72 -1.74 14.88 34.15
C CYS A 72 -1.42 16.30 34.66
N ASP A 73 -1.42 17.29 33.78
CA ASP A 73 -1.23 18.70 34.14
C ASP A 73 -2.37 19.17 35.07
N GLU A 74 -3.62 18.78 34.80
CA GLU A 74 -4.77 19.12 35.64
C GLU A 74 -4.72 18.45 37.02
N LYS A 75 -4.27 17.18 37.08
CA LYS A 75 -4.18 16.41 38.33
C LYS A 75 -2.83 16.55 39.05
N ASN A 76 -1.90 17.31 38.50
CA ASN A 76 -0.51 17.44 38.98
C ASN A 76 0.18 16.06 39.14
N LEU A 77 0.05 15.23 38.11
CA LEU A 77 0.65 13.90 38.02
C LEU A 77 1.89 13.94 37.11
N SER A 78 2.85 13.08 37.39
CA SER A 78 4.03 12.90 36.55
C SER A 78 3.72 11.99 35.36
N TYR A 79 4.25 12.27 34.18
CA TYR A 79 3.94 11.50 32.99
C TYR A 79 5.11 11.40 32.01
N ARG A 80 5.11 10.34 31.20
CA ARG A 80 6.15 10.06 30.19
C ARG A 80 5.57 9.24 29.05
N TYR A 81 6.19 9.31 27.87
CA TYR A 81 5.98 8.30 26.83
C TYR A 81 7.24 7.45 26.63
N PHE A 82 7.05 6.18 26.26
CA PHE A 82 8.10 5.35 25.72
C PHE A 82 7.78 5.00 24.26
N GLN A 83 8.84 4.91 23.46
CA GLN A 83 8.79 4.56 22.05
C GLN A 83 9.53 3.23 21.89
N PRO A 84 8.80 2.11 21.81
CA PRO A 84 9.37 0.79 21.58
C PRO A 84 10.19 0.71 20.29
N GLY A 85 11.17 -0.18 20.30
CA GLY A 85 11.84 -0.58 19.07
C GLY A 85 10.98 -1.58 18.31
N LEU A 86 11.01 -1.47 16.99
CA LEU A 86 10.42 -2.43 16.07
C LEU A 86 11.43 -3.53 15.75
N ASP A 87 10.95 -4.70 15.38
CA ASP A 87 11.81 -5.78 14.88
C ASP A 87 12.34 -5.49 13.45
N GLU A 88 13.02 -6.48 12.86
CA GLU A 88 13.59 -6.35 11.50
C GLU A 88 12.53 -6.19 10.39
N ASN A 89 11.29 -6.57 10.67
CA ASN A 89 10.15 -6.41 9.77
C ASN A 89 9.38 -5.10 10.01
N GLY A 90 9.79 -4.32 11.01
CA GLY A 90 9.08 -3.10 11.40
C GLY A 90 7.85 -3.38 12.28
N GLU A 91 7.76 -4.55 12.91
CA GLU A 91 6.62 -4.91 13.76
C GLU A 91 6.91 -4.71 15.25
N LEU A 92 5.87 -4.34 15.99
CA LEU A 92 5.92 -4.25 17.45
C LEU A 92 5.56 -5.61 18.07
N THR A 93 6.55 -6.30 18.64
CA THR A 93 6.35 -7.66 19.16
C THR A 93 5.75 -7.67 20.57
N VAL A 94 5.00 -8.73 20.88
CA VAL A 94 4.43 -8.98 22.23
C VAL A 94 5.51 -8.99 23.32
N GLU A 95 6.67 -9.60 23.04
CA GLU A 95 7.80 -9.62 23.97
C GLU A 95 8.39 -8.21 24.22
N CYS A 96 8.48 -7.39 23.17
CA CYS A 96 8.91 -6.00 23.30
C CYS A 96 7.95 -5.22 24.22
N ILE A 97 6.64 -5.33 23.96
CA ILE A 97 5.59 -4.66 24.76
C ILE A 97 5.68 -5.08 26.24
N LYS A 98 5.82 -6.38 26.52
CA LYS A 98 5.99 -6.90 27.88
C LYS A 98 7.15 -6.24 28.63
N ASN A 99 8.30 -6.09 27.98
CA ASN A 99 9.47 -5.44 28.58
C ASN A 99 9.19 -3.97 28.92
N TYR A 100 8.38 -3.28 28.11
CA TYR A 100 7.94 -1.92 28.40
C TYR A 100 6.90 -1.83 29.50
N PHE A 101 6.04 -2.84 29.68
CA PHE A 101 5.16 -2.93 30.86
C PHE A 101 5.99 -3.07 32.14
N GLU A 102 7.02 -3.92 32.14
CA GLU A 102 7.95 -4.06 33.27
C GLU A 102 8.69 -2.74 33.53
N LEU A 103 9.15 -2.06 32.49
CA LEU A 103 9.82 -0.76 32.61
C LEU A 103 8.88 0.30 33.23
N ALA A 104 7.63 0.37 32.78
CA ALA A 104 6.63 1.28 33.33
C ALA A 104 6.31 0.96 34.80
N ALA A 105 6.16 -0.33 35.13
CA ALA A 105 5.96 -0.80 36.50
C ALA A 105 7.12 -0.39 37.42
N ASN A 106 8.37 -0.62 36.97
CA ASN A 106 9.58 -0.24 37.69
C ASN A 106 9.73 1.29 37.84
N ALA A 107 9.19 2.06 36.89
CA ALA A 107 9.09 3.52 36.96
C ALA A 107 7.91 3.99 37.86
N GLY A 108 7.14 3.09 38.45
CA GLY A 108 6.04 3.42 39.37
C GLY A 108 4.77 3.91 38.67
N ALA A 109 4.55 3.53 37.41
CA ALA A 109 3.34 3.83 36.67
C ALA A 109 2.10 3.31 37.40
N LYS A 110 1.08 4.17 37.49
CA LYS A 110 -0.29 3.80 37.92
C LYS A 110 -1.17 3.51 36.71
N TYR A 111 -0.90 4.20 35.59
CA TYR A 111 -1.61 4.01 34.33
C TYR A 111 -0.62 3.76 33.19
N ILE A 112 -0.99 2.85 32.30
CA ILE A 112 -0.32 2.65 31.01
C ILE A 112 -1.37 2.85 29.90
N VAL A 113 -1.15 3.82 29.01
CA VAL A 113 -2.02 4.16 27.88
C VAL A 113 -1.43 3.58 26.59
N LEU A 114 -2.25 2.86 25.84
CA LEU A 114 -1.86 1.98 24.73
C LEU A 114 -2.74 2.26 23.50
N PRO A 115 -2.30 3.12 22.55
CA PRO A 115 -3.06 3.47 21.36
C PRO A 115 -2.99 2.41 20.26
N GLY A 116 -4.12 1.78 19.92
CA GLY A 116 -4.27 0.89 18.77
C GLY A 116 -4.20 -0.61 19.08
N ASP A 117 -4.57 -1.41 18.07
CA ASP A 117 -4.77 -2.87 18.19
C ASP A 117 -3.46 -3.68 18.33
N ALA A 118 -2.30 -3.06 18.05
CA ALA A 118 -0.99 -3.69 18.21
C ALA A 118 -0.70 -4.18 19.64
N TYR A 119 -1.42 -3.64 20.64
CA TYR A 119 -1.26 -4.02 22.04
C TYR A 119 -2.23 -5.09 22.52
N SER A 120 -3.27 -5.43 21.75
CA SER A 120 -4.40 -6.24 22.20
C SER A 120 -3.97 -7.59 22.79
N VAL A 121 -3.06 -8.29 22.11
CA VAL A 121 -2.52 -9.59 22.56
C VAL A 121 -1.63 -9.44 23.79
N ALA A 122 -0.75 -8.43 23.82
CA ALA A 122 0.15 -8.24 24.95
C ALA A 122 -0.61 -7.82 26.23
N VAL A 123 -1.67 -7.03 26.10
CA VAL A 123 -2.56 -6.68 27.22
C VAL A 123 -3.25 -7.95 27.74
N HIS A 124 -3.85 -8.75 26.85
CA HIS A 124 -4.47 -10.03 27.21
C HIS A 124 -3.50 -10.96 27.97
N GLU A 125 -2.25 -11.07 27.51
CA GLU A 125 -1.27 -11.97 28.11
C GLU A 125 -0.69 -11.48 29.44
N TYR A 126 -0.48 -10.16 29.59
CA TYR A 126 0.37 -9.63 30.67
C TYR A 126 -0.30 -8.61 31.58
N ALA A 127 -1.40 -7.95 31.21
CA ALA A 127 -2.00 -6.92 32.05
C ALA A 127 -2.39 -7.46 33.44
N GLY A 128 -2.97 -8.67 33.47
CA GLY A 128 -3.31 -9.37 34.71
C GLY A 128 -2.13 -9.65 35.65
N THR A 129 -0.87 -9.57 35.19
CA THR A 129 0.32 -9.72 36.06
C THR A 129 0.64 -8.47 36.88
N TYR A 130 0.17 -7.30 36.44
CA TYR A 130 0.44 -6.00 37.04
C TYR A 130 -0.81 -5.43 37.75
N LYS A 131 -1.23 -6.07 38.85
CA LYS A 131 -2.49 -5.75 39.55
C LYS A 131 -2.60 -4.30 40.07
N ASP A 132 -1.47 -3.64 40.34
CA ASP A 132 -1.43 -2.25 40.79
C ASP A 132 -1.44 -1.23 39.63
N ILE A 133 -1.33 -1.70 38.39
CA ILE A 133 -1.31 -0.89 37.17
C ILE A 133 -2.65 -1.01 36.46
N LYS A 134 -3.14 0.15 36.02
CA LYS A 134 -4.35 0.32 35.25
C LYS A 134 -4.00 0.49 33.78
N PHE A 135 -4.50 -0.37 32.92
CA PHE A 135 -4.24 -0.31 31.49
C PHE A 135 -5.40 0.36 30.78
N LEU A 136 -5.08 1.27 29.87
CA LEU A 136 -6.02 1.93 28.99
C LEU A 136 -5.69 1.58 27.54
N LEU A 137 -6.48 0.71 26.94
CA LEU A 137 -6.36 0.29 25.55
C LEU A 137 -7.28 1.18 24.69
N VAL A 138 -6.71 1.90 23.72
CA VAL A 138 -7.43 2.94 22.95
C VAL A 138 -7.67 2.48 21.53
N ASP A 139 -8.92 2.56 21.05
CA ASP A 139 -9.32 2.11 19.70
C ASP A 139 -8.96 0.64 19.42
N ALA A 140 -9.15 -0.19 20.46
CA ALA A 140 -8.81 -1.60 20.43
C ALA A 140 -9.56 -2.35 21.55
N LYS A 141 -9.65 -3.67 21.39
CA LYS A 141 -10.22 -4.57 22.39
C LYS A 141 -9.16 -5.54 22.86
N GLU A 142 -9.20 -5.89 24.13
CA GLU A 142 -8.36 -6.94 24.69
C GLU A 142 -8.71 -8.29 24.04
N LYS A 143 -7.74 -8.90 23.36
CA LYS A 143 -7.94 -10.13 22.57
C LYS A 143 -6.78 -11.09 22.75
N SER A 144 -7.08 -12.37 22.84
CA SER A 144 -6.07 -13.42 22.76
C SER A 144 -5.45 -13.54 21.36
N ALA A 145 -4.35 -14.29 21.24
CA ALA A 145 -3.70 -14.55 19.95
C ALA A 145 -4.60 -15.30 18.94
N ASP A 146 -5.60 -16.03 19.41
CA ASP A 146 -6.65 -16.68 18.61
C ASP A 146 -7.88 -15.78 18.36
N GLY A 147 -7.83 -14.51 18.78
CA GLY A 147 -8.85 -13.49 18.47
C GLY A 147 -10.09 -13.54 19.37
N VAL A 148 -9.98 -14.13 20.56
CA VAL A 148 -11.08 -14.19 21.53
C VAL A 148 -11.01 -12.95 22.44
N ASP A 149 -12.08 -12.16 22.43
CA ASP A 149 -12.21 -11.01 23.33
C ASP A 149 -12.13 -11.45 24.81
N SER A 150 -11.40 -10.69 25.62
CA SER A 150 -11.33 -10.86 27.07
C SER A 150 -11.57 -9.54 27.79
N THR A 151 -11.59 -9.59 29.13
CA THR A 151 -11.90 -8.43 29.96
C THR A 151 -11.22 -8.57 31.31
N ASP A 152 -10.02 -8.03 31.42
CA ASP A 152 -9.29 -7.98 32.68
C ASP A 152 -9.78 -6.85 33.59
N GLU A 153 -9.86 -7.11 34.89
CA GLU A 153 -10.34 -6.13 35.89
C GLU A 153 -9.48 -4.87 35.99
N ASN A 154 -8.23 -4.92 35.50
CA ASN A 154 -7.31 -3.79 35.44
C ASN A 154 -7.08 -3.27 34.02
N VAL A 155 -7.97 -3.59 33.07
CA VAL A 155 -7.95 -3.08 31.70
C VAL A 155 -9.25 -2.32 31.43
N MET A 156 -9.14 -1.13 30.85
CA MET A 156 -10.25 -0.37 30.31
C MET A 156 -10.02 -0.14 28.82
N CYS A 157 -11.03 -0.40 28.00
CA CYS A 157 -10.95 -0.16 26.55
C CYS A 157 -11.68 1.13 26.16
N ILE A 158 -11.26 1.74 25.05
CA ILE A 158 -11.97 2.83 24.37
C ILE A 158 -12.34 2.34 22.98
N ASP A 159 -13.62 2.46 22.63
CA ASP A 159 -14.16 2.11 21.32
C ASP A 159 -14.78 3.35 20.67
N PHE A 160 -14.31 3.74 19.49
CA PHE A 160 -14.85 4.91 18.80
C PHE A 160 -16.12 4.55 18.03
N ASN A 161 -17.12 5.44 18.06
CA ASN A 161 -18.37 5.21 17.36
C ASN A 161 -18.23 5.54 15.87
N GLU A 162 -17.71 4.58 15.11
CA GLU A 162 -17.48 4.65 13.65
C GLU A 162 -18.76 4.96 12.87
N LEU A 163 -19.91 4.45 13.34
CA LEU A 163 -21.21 4.71 12.73
C LEU A 163 -21.60 6.20 12.85
N GLN A 164 -21.36 6.83 14.01
CA GLN A 164 -21.52 8.27 14.16
C GLN A 164 -20.49 9.06 13.35
N ALA A 165 -19.24 8.59 13.32
CA ALA A 165 -18.18 9.25 12.56
C ALA A 165 -18.49 9.26 11.05
N GLY A 166 -18.87 8.12 10.49
CA GLY A 166 -19.36 8.01 9.12
C GLY A 166 -20.56 8.94 8.88
N PHE A 167 -21.54 8.97 9.80
CA PHE A 167 -22.69 9.87 9.70
C PHE A 167 -22.28 11.33 9.60
N LEU A 168 -21.34 11.78 10.45
CA LEU A 168 -20.84 13.15 10.40
C LEU A 168 -20.15 13.44 9.05
N ALA A 169 -19.41 12.49 8.48
CA ALA A 169 -18.76 12.65 7.19
C ALA A 169 -19.78 12.80 6.04
N GLY A 170 -20.79 11.93 5.99
CA GLY A 170 -21.81 11.96 4.93
C GLY A 170 -22.69 13.19 5.03
N TYR A 171 -23.10 13.54 6.25
CA TYR A 171 -23.90 14.74 6.50
C TYR A 171 -23.12 16.01 6.12
N SER A 172 -21.85 16.11 6.53
CA SER A 172 -21.00 17.27 6.23
C SER A 172 -20.77 17.44 4.73
N SER A 173 -20.55 16.35 4.00
CA SER A 173 -20.37 16.38 2.55
C SER A 173 -21.56 17.01 1.82
N VAL A 174 -22.78 16.62 2.19
CA VAL A 174 -23.99 17.14 1.53
C VAL A 174 -24.29 18.59 1.94
N ILE A 175 -24.12 18.98 3.20
CA ILE A 175 -24.35 20.38 3.61
C ILE A 175 -23.30 21.35 3.06
N ASP A 176 -22.13 20.85 2.68
CA ASP A 176 -21.08 21.59 1.97
C ASP A 176 -21.38 21.75 0.47
N GLY A 177 -22.44 21.10 -0.02
CA GLY A 177 -22.98 21.29 -1.36
C GLY A 177 -22.62 20.19 -2.36
N PHE A 178 -21.97 19.10 -1.93
CA PHE A 178 -21.72 17.96 -2.79
C PHE A 178 -23.01 17.14 -2.99
N THR A 179 -23.28 16.77 -4.25
CA THR A 179 -24.46 15.98 -4.65
C THR A 179 -24.10 14.66 -5.32
N LYS A 180 -22.82 14.43 -5.61
CA LYS A 180 -22.29 13.16 -6.11
C LYS A 180 -21.15 12.71 -5.21
N LEU A 181 -21.34 11.60 -4.50
CA LEU A 181 -20.48 11.13 -3.42
C LEU A 181 -19.98 9.72 -3.74
N GLY A 182 -18.74 9.40 -3.34
CA GLY A 182 -18.21 8.05 -3.37
C GLY A 182 -17.92 7.51 -1.98
N TYR A 183 -18.02 6.20 -1.78
CA TYR A 183 -17.47 5.49 -0.63
C TYR A 183 -16.57 4.34 -1.10
N PHE A 184 -15.32 4.37 -0.69
CA PHE A 184 -14.31 3.36 -0.96
C PHE A 184 -14.02 2.59 0.34
N GLY A 185 -14.51 1.35 0.42
CA GLY A 185 -14.47 0.53 1.64
C GLY A 185 -13.86 -0.85 1.45
N SER A 186 -13.94 -1.67 2.49
CA SER A 186 -13.65 -3.11 2.50
C SER A 186 -14.85 -3.89 3.04
N VAL A 187 -15.19 -4.99 2.37
CA VAL A 187 -16.26 -5.92 2.74
C VAL A 187 -15.88 -6.78 3.93
N LYS A 188 -14.58 -6.91 4.22
CA LYS A 188 -14.00 -7.75 5.28
C LYS A 188 -13.73 -6.99 6.58
N SER A 189 -13.83 -5.67 6.56
CA SER A 189 -13.60 -4.82 7.73
C SER A 189 -14.93 -4.40 8.36
N GLU A 190 -15.15 -4.79 9.62
CA GLU A 190 -16.30 -4.33 10.41
C GLU A 190 -16.27 -2.80 10.57
N THR A 191 -15.08 -2.25 10.82
CA THR A 191 -14.85 -0.80 10.91
C THR A 191 -15.24 -0.07 9.63
N SER A 192 -14.86 -0.60 8.46
CA SER A 192 -15.32 -0.08 7.16
C SER A 192 -16.84 -0.17 7.04
N GLY A 193 -17.45 -1.28 7.45
CA GLY A 193 -18.91 -1.41 7.46
C GLY A 193 -19.60 -0.33 8.31
N GLY A 194 -19.06 -0.04 9.49
CA GLY A 194 -19.54 1.01 10.39
C GLY A 194 -19.45 2.41 9.77
N TYR A 195 -18.27 2.79 9.28
CA TYR A 195 -18.04 4.07 8.61
C TYR A 195 -18.91 4.22 7.36
N GLY A 196 -18.95 3.21 6.49
CA GLY A 196 -19.73 3.23 5.25
C GLY A 196 -21.23 3.34 5.51
N ALA A 197 -21.78 2.56 6.44
CA ALA A 197 -23.19 2.65 6.81
C ALA A 197 -23.54 4.01 7.42
N GLY A 198 -22.64 4.57 8.24
CA GLY A 198 -22.79 5.92 8.78
C GLY A 198 -22.81 6.95 7.66
N TYR A 199 -21.86 6.88 6.73
CA TYR A 199 -21.72 7.80 5.61
C TYR A 199 -22.99 7.87 4.74
N VAL A 200 -23.55 6.71 4.39
CA VAL A 200 -24.82 6.62 3.65
C VAL A 200 -25.97 7.25 4.45
N GLN A 201 -26.10 6.95 5.74
CA GLN A 201 -27.17 7.50 6.59
C GLN A 201 -27.05 9.02 6.79
N GLY A 202 -25.84 9.53 6.95
CA GLY A 202 -25.57 10.96 7.08
C GLY A 202 -25.89 11.72 5.80
N ALA A 203 -25.45 11.20 4.65
CA ALA A 203 -25.77 11.76 3.33
C ALA A 203 -27.28 11.75 3.06
N ALA A 204 -27.96 10.62 3.36
CA ALA A 204 -29.41 10.50 3.25
C ALA A 204 -30.15 11.53 4.10
N TYR A 205 -29.76 11.67 5.36
CA TYR A 205 -30.38 12.60 6.29
C TYR A 205 -30.22 14.06 5.83
N ALA A 206 -29.03 14.45 5.38
CA ALA A 206 -28.79 15.78 4.82
C ALA A 206 -29.57 16.02 3.51
N ALA A 207 -29.55 15.05 2.59
CA ALA A 207 -30.25 15.15 1.31
C ALA A 207 -31.75 15.38 1.51
N ASP A 208 -32.39 14.61 2.41
CA ASP A 208 -33.81 14.77 2.73
C ASP A 208 -34.10 16.06 3.51
N GLN A 209 -33.20 16.48 4.41
CA GLN A 209 -33.32 17.75 5.13
C GLN A 209 -33.28 18.96 4.17
N LEU A 210 -32.43 18.91 3.14
CA LEU A 210 -32.27 19.98 2.16
C LEU A 210 -33.22 19.87 0.97
N GLY A 211 -33.82 18.69 0.76
CA GLY A 211 -34.66 18.40 -0.41
C GLY A 211 -33.87 18.41 -1.73
N VAL A 212 -32.60 18.00 -1.70
CA VAL A 212 -31.69 18.00 -2.86
C VAL A 212 -31.37 16.57 -3.29
N PRO A 213 -31.44 16.24 -4.59
CA PRO A 213 -31.08 14.91 -5.05
C PRO A 213 -29.57 14.69 -4.87
N VAL A 214 -29.21 13.56 -4.26
CA VAL A 214 -27.82 13.13 -4.06
C VAL A 214 -27.67 11.73 -4.64
N SER A 215 -26.58 11.46 -5.36
CA SER A 215 -26.15 10.11 -5.71
C SER A 215 -24.92 9.72 -4.91
N LEU A 216 -24.86 8.46 -4.47
CA LEU A 216 -23.71 7.90 -3.77
C LEU A 216 -23.29 6.59 -4.44
N ASP A 217 -22.06 6.52 -4.95
CA ASP A 217 -21.43 5.26 -5.38
C ASP A 217 -20.72 4.60 -4.19
N TYR A 218 -20.98 3.32 -3.96
CA TYR A 218 -20.42 2.56 -2.84
C TYR A 218 -19.73 1.32 -3.37
N ALA A 219 -18.44 1.16 -3.07
CA ALA A 219 -17.68 -0.01 -3.49
C ALA A 219 -16.72 -0.48 -2.39
N ASP A 220 -16.68 -1.79 -2.21
CA ASP A 220 -15.76 -2.45 -1.28
C ASP A 220 -14.64 -3.15 -2.05
N TYR A 221 -13.41 -2.64 -2.06
CA TYR A 221 -12.35 -3.03 -3.00
C TYR A 221 -11.99 -4.53 -2.99
N ASP A 222 -12.24 -5.23 -1.90
CA ASP A 222 -11.96 -6.65 -1.69
C ASP A 222 -13.20 -7.55 -1.76
N SER A 223 -14.32 -7.01 -2.24
CA SER A 223 -15.56 -7.74 -2.37
C SER A 223 -15.47 -8.81 -3.47
N PRO A 224 -15.77 -10.08 -3.16
CA PRO A 224 -15.71 -11.17 -4.14
C PRO A 224 -16.84 -11.08 -5.18
N ILE A 225 -17.82 -10.22 -4.94
CA ILE A 225 -18.95 -9.95 -5.83
C ILE A 225 -18.79 -8.62 -6.57
N LEU A 226 -17.66 -7.92 -6.43
CA LEU A 226 -17.34 -6.82 -7.33
C LEU A 226 -17.11 -7.34 -8.76
N ASP A 227 -17.40 -6.48 -9.73
CA ASP A 227 -17.01 -6.66 -11.13
C ASP A 227 -15.71 -5.91 -11.47
N TYR A 228 -14.79 -5.86 -10.50
CA TYR A 228 -13.50 -5.22 -10.67
C TYR A 228 -12.40 -6.25 -10.83
N ASP A 229 -11.71 -6.16 -11.97
CA ASP A 229 -10.48 -6.91 -12.22
C ASP A 229 -9.34 -5.91 -12.19
N TYR A 230 -8.47 -6.03 -11.18
CA TYR A 230 -7.29 -5.19 -11.03
C TYR A 230 -6.15 -5.59 -11.95
N THR A 231 -6.36 -6.58 -12.83
CA THR A 231 -5.36 -7.02 -13.81
C THR A 231 -4.99 -5.90 -14.76
N VAL A 232 -3.69 -5.70 -14.92
CA VAL A 232 -3.13 -4.80 -15.93
C VAL A 232 -2.65 -5.61 -17.12
N ASN A 233 -3.18 -5.29 -18.29
CA ASN A 233 -2.72 -5.85 -19.54
C ASN A 233 -1.66 -4.92 -20.14
N VAL A 234 -0.49 -5.49 -20.43
CA VAL A 234 0.62 -4.81 -21.06
C VAL A 234 0.90 -5.52 -22.38
N LYS A 235 1.02 -4.77 -23.47
CA LYS A 235 1.33 -5.38 -24.77
C LYS A 235 2.21 -4.49 -25.64
N PRO A 236 3.08 -5.08 -26.46
CA PRO A 236 3.79 -4.34 -27.48
C PRO A 236 2.84 -4.00 -28.62
N GLU A 237 2.87 -2.75 -29.07
CA GLU A 237 2.29 -2.35 -30.34
C GLU A 237 3.29 -2.59 -31.47
N TYR A 238 2.88 -3.41 -32.43
CA TYR A 238 3.60 -3.60 -33.67
C TYR A 238 2.96 -2.78 -34.79
N VAL A 239 3.77 -1.99 -35.48
CA VAL A 239 3.36 -1.20 -36.65
C VAL A 239 3.97 -1.75 -37.92
N LYS A 240 3.33 -1.50 -39.06
CA LYS A 240 3.93 -1.84 -40.36
C LYS A 240 5.21 -1.05 -40.54
N ILE A 241 6.24 -1.72 -41.06
CA ILE A 241 7.48 -1.06 -41.45
C ILE A 241 7.13 0.02 -42.50
N PRO A 242 7.57 1.28 -42.32
CA PRO A 242 7.32 2.33 -43.30
C PRO A 242 7.86 1.96 -44.68
N THR A 243 7.03 2.17 -45.70
CA THR A 243 7.39 1.91 -47.09
C THR A 243 7.41 3.19 -47.91
N ASP A 244 8.17 3.18 -49.01
CA ASP A 244 8.15 4.21 -50.03
C ASP A 244 6.91 4.08 -50.93
N LYS A 245 6.82 4.92 -51.96
CA LYS A 245 5.67 4.94 -52.90
C LYS A 245 5.52 3.64 -53.71
N ASP A 246 6.58 2.84 -53.79
CA ASP A 246 6.62 1.58 -54.53
C ASP A 246 6.42 0.37 -53.60
N GLY A 247 6.16 0.60 -52.31
CA GLY A 247 5.92 -0.44 -51.31
C GLY A 247 7.20 -1.09 -50.77
N LYS A 248 8.39 -0.52 -51.01
CA LYS A 248 9.66 -1.01 -50.44
C LYS A 248 9.94 -0.37 -49.09
N LYS A 249 10.58 -1.09 -48.17
CA LYS A 249 11.05 -0.56 -46.87
C LYS A 249 11.83 0.74 -47.08
N GLN A 250 11.50 1.78 -46.34
CA GLN A 250 12.21 3.07 -46.40
C GLN A 250 13.68 2.91 -45.98
N GLU A 251 14.56 3.71 -46.58
CA GLU A 251 16.02 3.58 -46.43
C GLU A 251 16.55 3.83 -45.00
N ASP A 252 15.78 4.52 -44.15
CA ASP A 252 16.15 4.79 -42.75
C ASP A 252 15.84 3.63 -41.78
N TYR A 253 15.25 2.52 -42.27
CA TYR A 253 14.84 1.39 -41.44
C TYR A 253 15.65 0.13 -41.76
N PHE A 254 16.25 -0.44 -40.73
CA PHE A 254 17.19 -1.55 -40.84
C PHE A 254 16.73 -2.76 -40.04
N THR A 255 16.82 -3.93 -40.66
CA THR A 255 16.42 -5.21 -40.10
C THR A 255 17.62 -5.85 -39.41
N ILE A 256 17.49 -6.09 -38.12
CA ILE A 256 18.46 -6.81 -37.30
C ILE A 256 17.90 -8.20 -37.03
N LYS A 257 18.61 -9.23 -37.48
CA LYS A 257 18.28 -10.63 -37.23
C LYS A 257 19.23 -11.19 -36.20
N VAL A 258 18.73 -11.48 -35.01
CA VAL A 258 19.48 -12.16 -33.96
C VAL A 258 19.21 -13.67 -34.03
N VAL A 259 20.26 -14.45 -34.24
CA VAL A 259 20.22 -15.91 -34.27
C VAL A 259 20.72 -16.44 -32.93
N ASN A 260 19.96 -17.37 -32.33
CA ASN A 260 20.19 -17.91 -30.98
C ASN A 260 20.21 -16.81 -29.90
N GLY A 261 19.30 -15.85 -30.00
CA GLY A 261 19.20 -14.76 -29.04
C GLY A 261 17.96 -13.89 -29.25
N GLN A 262 17.86 -12.83 -28.46
CA GLN A 262 16.80 -11.84 -28.48
C GLN A 262 17.31 -10.49 -29.00
N GLY A 263 16.40 -9.62 -29.45
CA GLY A 263 16.71 -8.32 -30.07
C GLY A 263 16.56 -8.30 -31.60
N SER A 264 15.90 -9.32 -32.17
CA SER A 264 15.51 -9.30 -33.59
C SER A 264 14.39 -8.30 -33.84
N GLY A 265 14.47 -7.55 -34.92
CA GLY A 265 13.45 -6.58 -35.30
C GLY A 265 13.85 -5.71 -36.48
N THR A 266 12.98 -4.76 -36.83
CA THR A 266 13.32 -3.65 -37.72
C THR A 266 13.31 -2.37 -36.91
N TYR A 267 14.36 -1.58 -37.06
CA TYR A 267 14.66 -0.43 -36.22
C TYR A 267 15.02 0.77 -37.09
N LYS A 268 14.81 1.97 -36.56
CA LYS A 268 15.24 3.19 -37.26
C LYS A 268 16.74 3.41 -37.04
N ASN A 269 17.41 4.01 -38.04
CA ASN A 269 18.79 4.46 -37.93
C ASN A 269 19.03 5.25 -36.63
N GLY A 270 20.06 4.88 -35.88
CA GLY A 270 20.46 5.52 -34.62
C GLY A 270 19.78 4.98 -33.36
N GLU A 271 18.86 4.02 -33.47
CA GLU A 271 18.29 3.35 -32.29
C GLU A 271 19.30 2.43 -31.60
N ASN A 272 19.23 2.36 -30.27
CA ASN A 272 19.99 1.38 -29.48
C ASN A 272 19.10 0.18 -29.19
N VAL A 273 19.62 -1.02 -29.48
CA VAL A 273 18.94 -2.29 -29.30
C VAL A 273 19.77 -3.14 -28.36
N THR A 274 19.20 -3.55 -27.23
CA THR A 274 19.82 -4.59 -26.40
C THR A 274 19.77 -5.92 -27.18
N ILE A 275 20.84 -6.70 -27.14
CA ILE A 275 20.90 -8.03 -27.74
C ILE A 275 21.39 -8.99 -26.67
N THR A 276 20.66 -10.08 -26.48
CA THR A 276 20.92 -11.08 -25.44
C THR A 276 20.99 -12.46 -26.07
N ALA A 277 22.06 -13.20 -25.80
CA ALA A 277 22.22 -14.58 -26.25
C ALA A 277 21.23 -15.47 -25.52
N ALA A 278 20.67 -16.46 -26.21
CA ALA A 278 19.86 -17.48 -25.57
C ALA A 278 20.71 -18.26 -24.54
N PRO A 279 20.10 -18.86 -23.50
CA PRO A 279 20.81 -19.75 -22.60
C PRO A 279 21.55 -20.85 -23.38
N ALA A 280 22.79 -21.12 -22.97
CA ALA A 280 23.59 -22.15 -23.62
C ALA A 280 23.04 -23.55 -23.30
N GLU A 281 23.06 -24.44 -24.29
CA GLU A 281 22.78 -25.86 -24.09
C GLU A 281 23.80 -26.50 -23.14
N LYS A 282 23.44 -27.63 -22.53
CA LYS A 282 24.33 -28.39 -21.66
C LYS A 282 25.65 -28.75 -22.38
N GLY A 283 26.78 -28.47 -21.73
CA GLY A 283 28.12 -28.75 -22.28
C GLY A 283 28.65 -27.65 -23.19
N LYS A 284 27.94 -26.51 -23.30
CA LYS A 284 28.37 -25.36 -24.07
C LYS A 284 28.33 -24.09 -23.25
N ALA A 285 29.17 -23.13 -23.60
CA ALA A 285 29.13 -21.78 -23.07
C ALA A 285 29.09 -20.77 -24.23
N PHE A 286 28.49 -19.61 -23.98
CA PHE A 286 28.57 -18.47 -24.89
C PHE A 286 30.05 -18.14 -25.15
N ASP A 287 30.45 -18.08 -26.41
CA ASP A 287 31.82 -17.75 -26.80
C ASP A 287 31.93 -16.31 -27.29
N HIS A 288 31.15 -15.97 -28.33
CA HIS A 288 31.12 -14.62 -28.89
C HIS A 288 29.91 -14.39 -29.80
N TRP A 289 29.71 -13.13 -30.17
CA TRP A 289 28.79 -12.74 -31.24
C TRP A 289 29.53 -12.65 -32.59
N GLU A 290 29.03 -13.35 -33.59
CA GLU A 290 29.36 -13.07 -34.98
C GLU A 290 28.41 -12.00 -35.54
N LYS A 291 28.93 -11.07 -36.33
CA LYS A 291 28.14 -10.02 -36.96
C LYS A 291 28.40 -9.99 -38.46
N LYS A 292 27.33 -9.87 -39.22
CA LYS A 292 27.37 -9.81 -40.68
C LYS A 292 26.44 -8.71 -41.16
N SER A 293 26.90 -7.89 -42.11
CA SER A 293 26.02 -6.99 -42.85
C SER A 293 25.32 -7.78 -43.96
N ASP A 294 24.00 -7.62 -44.05
CA ASP A 294 23.19 -8.22 -45.11
C ASP A 294 22.81 -7.18 -46.19
N THR A 295 23.42 -5.99 -46.14
CA THR A 295 23.23 -4.93 -47.14
C THR A 295 24.36 -4.95 -48.17
N ASP A 296 24.00 -5.06 -49.44
CA ASP A 296 24.96 -5.11 -50.54
C ASP A 296 25.93 -3.92 -50.51
N GLY A 297 27.23 -4.22 -50.54
CA GLY A 297 28.30 -3.21 -50.53
C GLY A 297 28.66 -2.66 -49.15
N VAL A 298 27.93 -2.98 -48.08
CA VAL A 298 28.27 -2.62 -46.71
C VAL A 298 29.14 -3.70 -46.06
N LYS A 299 30.19 -3.30 -45.34
CA LYS A 299 31.14 -4.22 -44.69
C LYS A 299 30.70 -4.53 -43.27
N ASP A 300 30.86 -5.78 -42.81
CA ASP A 300 30.50 -6.24 -41.45
C ASP A 300 31.04 -5.36 -40.31
N LYS A 301 32.21 -4.74 -40.49
CA LYS A 301 32.80 -3.82 -39.51
C LYS A 301 31.93 -2.58 -39.21
N LYS A 302 30.95 -2.29 -40.07
CA LYS A 302 29.98 -1.20 -39.90
C LYS A 302 28.85 -1.55 -38.95
N VAL A 303 28.60 -2.83 -38.69
CA VAL A 303 27.65 -3.27 -37.67
C VAL A 303 28.21 -2.92 -36.29
N ASN A 304 27.55 -1.99 -35.60
CA ASN A 304 28.06 -1.36 -34.39
C ASN A 304 27.52 -2.05 -33.13
N ILE A 305 28.27 -3.03 -32.64
CA ILE A 305 27.99 -3.73 -31.37
C ILE A 305 28.94 -3.23 -30.29
N SER A 306 28.44 -3.09 -29.06
CA SER A 306 29.23 -2.61 -27.92
C SER A 306 30.22 -3.65 -27.40
N SER A 307 29.99 -4.93 -27.70
CA SER A 307 30.85 -6.05 -27.31
C SER A 307 30.51 -7.28 -28.15
N ASP A 308 31.54 -8.02 -28.59
CA ASP A 308 31.40 -9.36 -29.15
C ASP A 308 31.59 -10.47 -28.09
N LYS A 309 32.06 -10.15 -26.88
CA LYS A 309 32.40 -11.13 -25.83
C LYS A 309 31.44 -11.17 -24.65
N LYS A 310 30.39 -10.33 -24.64
CA LYS A 310 29.37 -10.35 -23.59
C LYS A 310 28.11 -11.00 -24.13
N SER A 311 27.53 -11.93 -23.38
CA SER A 311 26.26 -12.59 -23.74
C SER A 311 25.11 -11.59 -23.86
N THR A 312 25.17 -10.46 -23.17
CA THR A 312 24.30 -9.30 -23.38
C THR A 312 25.11 -8.06 -23.77
N MET A 313 24.67 -7.36 -24.81
CA MET A 313 25.34 -6.18 -25.37
C MET A 313 24.33 -5.21 -26.00
N ASN A 314 24.77 -4.00 -26.34
CA ASN A 314 23.96 -3.05 -27.10
C ASN A 314 24.45 -2.99 -28.54
N LEU A 315 23.53 -2.95 -29.50
CA LEU A 315 23.76 -2.63 -30.90
C LEU A 315 23.21 -1.22 -31.17
N LEU A 316 24.05 -0.35 -31.73
CA LEU A 316 23.60 0.93 -32.30
C LEU A 316 23.27 0.68 -33.78
N VAL A 317 21.99 0.80 -34.14
CA VAL A 317 21.51 0.56 -35.49
C VAL A 317 22.14 1.58 -36.43
N GLY A 318 22.88 1.08 -37.42
CA GLY A 318 23.59 1.88 -38.41
C GLY A 318 22.88 1.91 -39.76
N ASP A 319 23.65 2.04 -40.83
CA ASP A 319 23.20 2.15 -42.22
C ASP A 319 23.07 0.81 -42.96
N CYS A 320 22.84 -0.29 -42.23
CA CYS A 320 22.66 -1.61 -42.85
C CYS A 320 21.78 -2.59 -42.07
N ASP A 321 21.10 -3.44 -42.83
CA ASP A 321 20.55 -4.69 -42.33
C ASP A 321 21.69 -5.60 -41.86
N ALA A 322 21.48 -6.35 -40.77
CA ALA A 322 22.52 -7.17 -40.17
C ALA A 322 21.99 -8.45 -39.54
N THR A 323 22.78 -9.52 -39.64
CA THR A 323 22.60 -10.76 -38.88
C THR A 323 23.66 -10.83 -37.77
N ILE A 324 23.19 -11.02 -36.54
CA ILE A 324 24.01 -11.19 -35.34
C ILE A 324 23.76 -12.60 -34.80
N THR A 325 24.79 -13.43 -34.71
CA THR A 325 24.66 -14.84 -34.31
C THR A 325 25.39 -15.09 -33.00
N ALA A 326 24.69 -15.58 -31.98
CA ALA A 326 25.34 -16.07 -30.78
C ALA A 326 26.04 -17.40 -31.11
N VAL A 327 27.36 -17.42 -30.95
CA VAL A 327 28.18 -18.59 -31.13
C VAL A 327 28.52 -19.17 -29.76
N TYR A 328 28.34 -20.47 -29.66
CA TYR A 328 28.62 -21.25 -28.46
C TYR A 328 29.73 -22.24 -28.75
N LYS A 329 30.60 -22.46 -27.77
CA LYS A 329 31.67 -23.45 -27.85
C LYS A 329 31.47 -24.54 -26.82
N ASP A 330 32.02 -25.72 -27.10
CA ASP A 330 32.10 -26.79 -26.11
C ASP A 330 32.87 -26.28 -24.89
N ALA A 331 32.28 -26.52 -23.72
CA ALA A 331 32.83 -26.08 -22.47
C ALA A 331 32.41 -27.01 -21.34
N ASP A 332 33.29 -27.13 -20.35
CA ASP A 332 32.98 -27.80 -19.09
C ASP A 332 32.01 -26.92 -18.30
N THR A 333 30.71 -27.16 -18.50
CA THR A 333 29.64 -26.43 -17.82
C THR A 333 28.97 -27.25 -16.74
N VAL A 334 28.44 -26.56 -15.74
CA VAL A 334 27.56 -27.12 -14.71
C VAL A 334 26.23 -26.36 -14.68
N PRO A 335 25.11 -27.03 -14.35
CA PRO A 335 23.80 -26.39 -14.32
C PRO A 335 23.57 -25.64 -13.01
N ILE A 336 22.98 -24.45 -13.11
CA ILE A 336 22.24 -23.80 -12.02
C ILE A 336 20.76 -24.00 -12.33
N ASN A 337 20.06 -24.78 -11.52
CA ASN A 337 18.63 -25.01 -11.69
C ASN A 337 17.83 -24.08 -10.80
N ILE A 338 16.89 -23.34 -11.39
CA ILE A 338 15.92 -22.52 -10.68
C ILE A 338 14.74 -23.40 -10.33
N VAL A 339 14.50 -23.61 -9.05
CA VAL A 339 13.46 -24.51 -8.54
C VAL A 339 12.35 -23.70 -7.87
N VAL A 340 11.09 -24.02 -8.18
CA VAL A 340 9.90 -23.49 -7.51
C VAL A 340 8.96 -24.66 -7.27
N ASP A 341 8.44 -24.80 -6.05
CA ASP A 341 7.51 -25.89 -5.67
C ASP A 341 8.03 -27.29 -6.04
N SER A 342 9.33 -27.53 -5.84
CA SER A 342 10.05 -28.77 -6.22
C SER A 342 10.11 -29.07 -7.72
N GLU A 343 9.76 -28.12 -8.58
CA GLU A 343 9.89 -28.22 -10.03
C GLU A 343 10.98 -27.28 -10.56
N THR A 344 11.86 -27.79 -11.41
CA THR A 344 12.81 -26.94 -12.14
C THR A 344 12.07 -26.09 -13.16
N LYS A 345 12.08 -24.77 -12.96
CA LYS A 345 11.45 -23.79 -13.84
C LYS A 345 12.40 -23.28 -14.92
N ASP A 346 13.69 -23.21 -14.61
CA ASP A 346 14.73 -22.78 -15.55
C ASP A 346 16.08 -23.42 -15.22
N THR A 347 16.99 -23.49 -16.21
CA THR A 347 18.34 -24.04 -16.05
C THR A 347 19.37 -23.19 -16.80
N PHE A 348 20.35 -22.66 -16.08
CA PHE A 348 21.49 -21.95 -16.65
C PHE A 348 22.72 -22.85 -16.68
N ASN A 349 23.22 -23.17 -17.88
CA ASN A 349 24.50 -23.87 -18.03
C ASN A 349 25.63 -22.85 -18.03
N VAL A 350 26.46 -22.87 -17.00
CA VAL A 350 27.55 -21.91 -16.79
C VAL A 350 28.90 -22.62 -16.66
N LEU A 351 29.99 -21.90 -16.88
CA LEU A 351 31.34 -22.45 -16.72
C LEU A 351 31.60 -22.86 -15.26
N LYS A 352 32.45 -23.86 -15.06
CA LYS A 352 33.01 -24.14 -13.73
C LYS A 352 33.74 -22.92 -13.16
N ASP A 353 33.69 -22.77 -11.84
CA ASP A 353 34.30 -21.66 -11.09
C ASP A 353 33.85 -20.27 -11.58
N SER A 354 32.58 -20.16 -11.98
CA SER A 354 31.99 -18.92 -12.49
C SER A 354 30.72 -18.55 -11.72
N LYS A 355 30.18 -17.37 -12.02
CA LYS A 355 28.91 -16.92 -11.48
C LYS A 355 28.04 -16.35 -12.59
N THR A 356 26.73 -16.44 -12.42
CA THR A 356 25.76 -15.78 -13.29
C THR A 356 24.65 -15.15 -12.46
N SER A 357 24.04 -14.11 -13.01
CA SER A 357 22.82 -13.54 -12.45
C SER A 357 21.64 -14.44 -12.81
N VAL A 358 20.78 -14.70 -11.82
CA VAL A 358 19.51 -15.43 -11.94
C VAL A 358 18.40 -14.57 -11.36
N THR A 359 17.17 -14.76 -11.85
CA THR A 359 15.99 -14.02 -11.39
C THR A 359 14.89 -15.01 -11.04
N ALA A 360 14.21 -14.78 -9.92
CA ALA A 360 13.12 -15.64 -9.49
C ALA A 360 11.96 -15.52 -10.51
N PRO A 361 11.29 -16.63 -10.86
CA PRO A 361 10.06 -16.57 -11.61
C PRO A 361 9.04 -15.65 -10.93
N ALA A 362 8.13 -15.06 -11.69
CA ALA A 362 7.09 -14.24 -11.07
C ALA A 362 6.23 -15.09 -10.12
N ALA A 363 5.86 -14.50 -8.99
CA ALA A 363 5.03 -15.17 -8.00
C ALA A 363 3.62 -15.42 -8.53
N LYS A 364 2.98 -16.48 -8.03
CA LYS A 364 1.53 -16.69 -8.23
C LYS A 364 0.74 -15.62 -7.47
N SER A 365 -0.50 -15.36 -7.90
CA SER A 365 -1.36 -14.36 -7.27
C SER A 365 -1.49 -14.56 -5.76
N GLY A 366 -1.32 -13.48 -5.00
CA GLY A 366 -1.35 -13.45 -3.54
C GLY A 366 -0.04 -13.83 -2.84
N TYR A 367 1.04 -14.08 -3.59
CA TYR A 367 2.35 -14.41 -3.05
C TYR A 367 3.41 -13.44 -3.55
N VAL A 368 4.50 -13.30 -2.79
CA VAL A 368 5.69 -12.52 -3.15
C VAL A 368 6.93 -13.36 -2.93
N PHE A 369 7.99 -13.05 -3.67
CA PHE A 369 9.31 -13.64 -3.42
C PHE A 369 9.77 -13.25 -2.02
N ASP A 370 10.20 -14.23 -1.22
CA ASP A 370 10.76 -14.00 0.11
C ASP A 370 12.28 -14.16 0.10
N HIS A 371 12.78 -15.32 -0.35
CA HIS A 371 14.21 -15.56 -0.44
C HIS A 371 14.58 -16.74 -1.35
N TRP A 372 15.88 -16.86 -1.63
CA TRP A 372 16.51 -18.02 -2.24
C TRP A 372 17.07 -18.98 -1.20
N GLU A 373 16.83 -20.28 -1.40
CA GLU A 373 17.44 -21.36 -0.62
C GLU A 373 18.32 -22.25 -1.49
N SER A 374 19.41 -22.78 -0.93
CA SER A 374 20.18 -23.84 -1.58
C SER A 374 20.88 -24.75 -0.57
N GLN A 375 21.30 -25.92 -1.03
CA GLN A 375 22.19 -26.82 -0.28
C GLN A 375 23.55 -26.17 0.02
N ASN A 376 23.95 -25.17 -0.76
CA ASN A 376 25.12 -24.33 -0.52
C ASN A 376 24.72 -22.85 -0.51
N GLN A 377 24.28 -22.34 0.63
CA GLN A 377 23.77 -20.97 0.75
C GLN A 377 24.82 -19.90 0.40
N ASP A 378 26.11 -20.16 0.68
CA ASP A 378 27.23 -19.24 0.37
C ASP A 378 27.43 -19.03 -1.14
N ALA A 379 26.82 -19.86 -1.98
CA ALA A 379 26.83 -19.68 -3.43
C ALA A 379 25.97 -18.50 -3.89
N ILE A 380 25.00 -18.07 -3.07
CA ILE A 380 24.03 -17.02 -3.39
C ILE A 380 24.53 -15.70 -2.81
N SER A 381 24.77 -14.72 -3.67
CA SER A 381 25.38 -13.44 -3.25
C SER A 381 24.44 -12.60 -2.38
N ASP A 382 23.14 -12.62 -2.68
CA ASP A 382 22.08 -11.95 -1.91
C ASP A 382 20.82 -12.80 -2.00
N ALA A 383 20.51 -13.53 -0.92
CA ALA A 383 19.38 -14.43 -0.90
C ALA A 383 18.03 -13.71 -0.81
N LYS A 384 17.98 -12.43 -0.44
CA LYS A 384 16.75 -11.65 -0.28
C LYS A 384 16.41 -10.79 -1.51
N SER A 385 17.31 -10.72 -2.50
CA SER A 385 17.03 -10.07 -3.78
C SER A 385 16.41 -11.04 -4.79
N VAL A 386 15.29 -10.62 -5.41
CA VAL A 386 14.60 -11.35 -6.50
C VAL A 386 15.56 -11.70 -7.64
N THR A 387 16.50 -10.79 -7.95
CA THR A 387 17.60 -11.03 -8.89
C THR A 387 18.92 -11.10 -8.11
N THR A 388 19.67 -12.18 -8.27
CA THR A 388 20.90 -12.42 -7.50
C THR A 388 21.96 -13.11 -8.32
N ASP A 389 23.23 -12.99 -7.90
CA ASP A 389 24.35 -13.72 -8.51
C ASP A 389 24.55 -15.06 -7.78
N VAL A 390 24.53 -16.15 -8.55
CA VAL A 390 24.81 -17.51 -8.06
C VAL A 390 26.16 -17.98 -8.59
N SER A 391 27.03 -18.40 -7.67
CA SER A 391 28.37 -18.91 -7.97
C SER A 391 28.39 -20.43 -7.93
N VAL A 392 29.11 -21.05 -8.87
CA VAL A 392 29.31 -22.51 -8.93
C VAL A 392 30.80 -22.84 -9.02
N SER A 393 31.18 -23.96 -8.41
CA SER A 393 32.55 -24.51 -8.51
C SER A 393 32.60 -25.59 -9.60
N ASP A 394 32.50 -26.86 -9.21
CA ASP A 394 32.72 -28.06 -10.01
C ASP A 394 31.45 -28.89 -10.23
N LYS A 395 30.38 -28.61 -9.46
CA LYS A 395 29.10 -29.31 -9.52
C LYS A 395 27.95 -28.32 -9.74
N GLY A 396 26.87 -28.83 -10.34
CA GLY A 396 25.63 -28.07 -10.46
C GLY A 396 25.00 -27.79 -9.10
N ILE A 397 24.13 -26.79 -9.06
CA ILE A 397 23.45 -26.34 -7.86
C ILE A 397 21.96 -26.12 -8.17
N ASP A 398 21.11 -26.54 -7.24
CA ASP A 398 19.71 -26.18 -7.26
C ASP A 398 19.54 -24.97 -6.32
N VAL A 399 18.92 -23.91 -6.83
CA VAL A 399 18.52 -22.74 -6.06
C VAL A 399 17.00 -22.63 -6.09
N THR A 400 16.38 -22.70 -4.92
CA THR A 400 14.93 -22.68 -4.76
C THR A 400 14.48 -21.26 -4.47
N ALA A 401 13.60 -20.71 -5.30
CA ALA A 401 12.90 -19.47 -4.96
C ALA A 401 11.72 -19.80 -4.05
N VAL A 402 11.75 -19.23 -2.84
CA VAL A 402 10.70 -19.38 -1.84
C VAL A 402 9.77 -18.18 -1.89
N TYR A 403 8.46 -18.45 -1.89
CA TYR A 403 7.43 -17.43 -1.91
C TYR A 403 6.57 -17.54 -0.66
N VAL A 404 6.25 -16.39 -0.06
CA VAL A 404 5.35 -16.29 1.08
C VAL A 404 4.06 -15.61 0.66
N LYS A 405 2.98 -15.85 1.42
CA LYS A 405 1.73 -15.13 1.20
C LYS A 405 2.00 -13.65 1.47
N SER A 406 1.61 -12.79 0.54
CA SER A 406 1.81 -11.36 0.68
C SER A 406 0.87 -10.80 1.74
N GLU A 407 1.42 -9.99 2.65
CA GLU A 407 0.66 -9.18 3.60
C GLU A 407 0.08 -7.95 2.91
N ASN A 408 0.83 -7.40 1.96
CA ASN A 408 0.37 -6.36 1.06
C ASN A 408 -0.42 -6.97 -0.10
N PRO A 409 -1.42 -6.27 -0.65
CA PRO A 409 -2.10 -6.73 -1.83
C PRO A 409 -1.17 -6.86 -3.04
N THR A 410 -1.49 -7.84 -3.90
CA THR A 410 -0.79 -8.08 -5.17
C THR A 410 -1.73 -7.82 -6.34
N PHE A 411 -1.15 -7.40 -7.46
CA PHE A 411 -1.88 -7.08 -8.68
C PHE A 411 -1.30 -7.88 -9.85
N ASN A 412 -2.19 -8.43 -10.67
CA ASN A 412 -1.77 -9.25 -11.80
C ASN A 412 -1.36 -8.35 -12.97
N VAL A 413 -0.23 -8.67 -13.58
CA VAL A 413 0.22 -8.12 -14.85
C VAL A 413 0.20 -9.24 -15.88
N VAL A 414 -0.48 -9.00 -16.99
CA VAL A 414 -0.51 -9.90 -18.15
C VAL A 414 0.23 -9.21 -19.27
N VAL A 415 1.38 -9.77 -19.66
CA VAL A 415 2.14 -9.35 -20.84
C VAL A 415 1.72 -10.19 -22.04
N GLU A 416 1.06 -9.57 -23.02
CA GLU A 416 0.72 -10.21 -24.29
C GLU A 416 1.90 -10.11 -25.27
N ASN A 417 2.20 -11.18 -26.02
CA ASN A 417 3.32 -11.23 -26.98
C ASN A 417 4.65 -10.75 -26.38
N GLY A 418 4.95 -11.21 -25.17
CA GLY A 418 6.17 -10.89 -24.45
C GLY A 418 6.27 -11.66 -23.13
N SER A 419 7.29 -11.32 -22.34
CA SER A 419 7.56 -11.85 -21.01
C SER A 419 7.45 -10.80 -19.92
N GLY A 420 7.30 -11.24 -18.68
CA GLY A 420 7.11 -10.38 -17.49
C GLY A 420 5.70 -10.41 -16.89
N SER A 421 4.87 -11.36 -17.32
CA SER A 421 3.57 -11.62 -16.66
C SER A 421 3.78 -12.19 -15.25
N GLY A 422 2.90 -11.83 -14.32
CA GLY A 422 3.07 -12.19 -12.92
C GLY A 422 2.10 -11.49 -11.98
N SER A 423 2.30 -11.70 -10.67
CA SER A 423 1.64 -10.92 -9.62
C SER A 423 2.67 -10.13 -8.85
N TYR A 424 2.39 -8.85 -8.63
CA TYR A 424 3.36 -7.87 -8.12
C TYR A 424 2.73 -7.01 -7.04
N VAL A 425 3.49 -6.65 -6.01
CA VAL A 425 3.07 -5.65 -5.02
C VAL A 425 3.30 -4.24 -5.54
N LYS A 426 2.64 -3.25 -4.95
CA LYS A 426 2.93 -1.82 -5.20
C LYS A 426 4.44 -1.56 -5.03
N ASP A 427 4.98 -0.67 -5.86
CA ASP A 427 6.37 -0.23 -5.89
C ASP A 427 7.41 -1.27 -6.37
N GLU A 428 6.97 -2.51 -6.67
CA GLU A 428 7.83 -3.53 -7.27
C GLU A 428 8.21 -3.19 -8.71
N VAL A 429 9.47 -3.40 -9.09
CA VAL A 429 9.94 -3.17 -10.46
C VAL A 429 9.67 -4.38 -11.33
N VAL A 430 8.80 -4.23 -12.32
CA VAL A 430 8.43 -5.26 -13.29
C VAL A 430 9.26 -5.09 -14.56
N ASN A 431 10.03 -6.11 -14.94
CA ASN A 431 10.78 -6.14 -16.19
C ASN A 431 9.97 -6.87 -17.26
N ILE A 432 9.84 -6.26 -18.44
CA ILE A 432 9.09 -6.81 -19.57
C ILE A 432 9.93 -6.81 -20.85
N VAL A 433 9.71 -7.83 -21.68
CA VAL A 433 10.38 -7.98 -22.98
C VAL A 433 9.36 -8.40 -24.02
N ALA A 434 9.31 -7.68 -25.15
CA ALA A 434 8.44 -7.99 -26.26
C ALA A 434 9.01 -9.16 -27.07
N ASP A 435 8.12 -10.02 -27.57
CA ASP A 435 8.48 -11.04 -28.55
C ASP A 435 8.93 -10.38 -29.87
N ALA A 436 9.57 -11.17 -30.74
CA ALA A 436 9.95 -10.66 -32.06
C ALA A 436 8.68 -10.35 -32.89
N PRO A 437 8.62 -9.18 -33.57
CA PRO A 437 7.50 -8.86 -34.44
C PRO A 437 7.41 -9.83 -35.61
N ALA A 438 6.19 -10.05 -36.13
CA ALA A 438 5.97 -10.78 -37.38
C ALA A 438 6.66 -10.09 -38.57
N GLU A 439 6.92 -10.85 -39.64
CA GLU A 439 7.53 -10.30 -40.87
C GLU A 439 6.73 -9.11 -41.43
N GLY A 440 7.44 -8.04 -41.79
CA GLY A 440 6.82 -6.79 -42.27
C GLY A 440 6.34 -5.84 -41.18
N MET A 441 6.47 -6.22 -39.91
CA MET A 441 6.12 -5.39 -38.75
C MET A 441 7.36 -5.00 -37.95
N MET A 442 7.26 -3.93 -37.16
CA MET A 442 8.28 -3.52 -36.19
C MET A 442 7.64 -3.15 -34.86
N PHE A 443 8.38 -3.37 -33.77
CA PHE A 443 8.02 -2.84 -32.46
C PHE A 443 7.95 -1.31 -32.54
N SER A 444 6.86 -0.74 -32.04
CA SER A 444 6.68 0.71 -31.96
C SER A 444 6.81 1.20 -30.54
N LYS A 445 6.01 0.64 -29.62
CA LYS A 445 5.96 1.02 -28.21
C LYS A 445 5.25 -0.01 -27.37
N TRP A 446 5.39 0.08 -26.06
CA TRP A 446 4.50 -0.57 -25.10
C TRP A 446 3.24 0.26 -24.89
N VAL A 447 2.12 -0.44 -24.72
CA VAL A 447 0.87 0.14 -24.20
C VAL A 447 0.37 -0.69 -23.03
N ASN A 448 -0.35 -0.03 -22.13
CA ASN A 448 -0.97 -0.67 -20.99
C ASN A 448 -2.44 -0.25 -20.89
N ALA A 449 -3.28 -1.18 -20.48
CA ALA A 449 -4.69 -0.93 -20.20
C ALA A 449 -5.23 -1.91 -19.16
N ASP A 450 -6.29 -1.52 -18.46
CA ASP A 450 -7.03 -2.40 -17.58
C ASP A 450 -7.99 -3.29 -18.38
N ASN A 451 -8.82 -4.06 -17.69
CA ASN A 451 -9.84 -4.92 -18.32
C ASN A 451 -10.95 -4.13 -19.05
N GLN A 452 -11.08 -2.83 -18.78
CA GLN A 452 -12.04 -1.91 -19.39
C GLN A 452 -11.42 -1.12 -20.55
N GLY A 453 -10.13 -1.29 -20.82
CA GLY A 453 -9.39 -0.59 -21.87
C GLY A 453 -8.92 0.81 -21.47
N LEU A 454 -8.99 1.17 -20.19
CA LEU A 454 -8.51 2.45 -19.66
C LEU A 454 -7.01 2.34 -19.32
N ALA A 455 -6.28 3.46 -19.46
CA ALA A 455 -4.86 3.49 -19.12
C ALA A 455 -4.65 3.24 -17.61
N CYS A 456 -3.66 2.43 -17.23
CA CYS A 456 -3.44 2.03 -15.83
C CYS A 456 -2.51 2.95 -15.03
N GLY A 457 -2.14 4.12 -15.57
CA GLY A 457 -1.14 4.99 -14.96
C GLY A 457 0.29 4.39 -14.90
N LEU A 458 0.54 3.28 -15.59
CA LEU A 458 1.87 2.64 -15.59
C LEU A 458 2.84 3.43 -16.46
N LEU A 459 3.85 4.05 -15.82
CA LEU A 459 4.94 4.71 -16.50
C LEU A 459 6.09 3.74 -16.80
N MET A 460 6.26 3.43 -18.08
CA MET A 460 7.39 2.64 -18.54
C MET A 460 8.67 3.47 -18.48
N LYS A 461 9.77 2.88 -18.00
CA LYS A 461 11.10 3.51 -18.00
C LYS A 461 11.53 3.96 -19.41
N ASN A 462 11.20 3.16 -20.42
CA ASN A 462 11.28 3.53 -21.82
C ASN A 462 10.23 2.72 -22.62
N GLU A 463 9.07 3.32 -22.87
CA GLU A 463 8.00 2.69 -23.66
C GLU A 463 8.41 2.36 -25.10
N LEU A 464 9.44 3.03 -25.65
CA LEU A 464 9.94 2.82 -27.00
C LEU A 464 11.03 1.73 -27.08
N SER A 465 11.37 1.10 -25.95
CA SER A 465 12.30 -0.02 -25.92
C SER A 465 11.54 -1.34 -25.84
N TYR A 466 11.83 -2.27 -26.76
CA TYR A 466 11.24 -3.61 -26.75
C TYR A 466 11.54 -4.38 -25.45
N SER A 467 12.60 -4.02 -24.73
CA SER A 467 12.91 -4.48 -23.37
C SER A 467 12.95 -3.27 -22.43
N THR A 468 12.06 -3.25 -21.44
CA THR A 468 11.91 -2.13 -20.50
C THR A 468 11.49 -2.64 -19.12
N SER A 469 11.30 -1.72 -18.19
CA SER A 469 10.66 -1.98 -16.91
C SER A 469 9.65 -0.88 -16.58
N PHE A 470 8.78 -1.15 -15.61
CA PHE A 470 7.94 -0.15 -14.94
C PHE A 470 7.87 -0.47 -13.44
N THR A 471 7.39 0.47 -12.64
CA THR A 471 7.10 0.26 -11.23
C THR A 471 5.61 -0.01 -11.07
N MET A 472 5.25 -1.09 -10.37
CA MET A 472 3.86 -1.47 -10.17
C MET A 472 3.15 -0.44 -9.30
N VAL A 473 1.94 -0.06 -9.68
CA VAL A 473 1.13 0.94 -8.99
C VAL A 473 0.03 0.30 -8.16
N ASP A 474 -0.52 1.06 -7.22
CA ASP A 474 -1.73 0.69 -6.49
C ASP A 474 -2.93 0.63 -7.45
N ARG A 475 -3.51 -0.55 -7.67
CA ARG A 475 -4.68 -0.72 -8.53
C ARG A 475 -6.01 -0.65 -7.78
N PHE A 476 -6.06 -0.59 -6.45
CA PHE A 476 -7.34 -0.32 -5.78
C PHE A 476 -7.80 1.12 -6.00
N ALA A 477 -6.85 2.03 -6.22
CA ALA A 477 -7.12 3.37 -6.72
C ALA A 477 -8.05 3.35 -7.95
N SER A 478 -8.03 2.31 -8.79
CA SER A 478 -8.91 2.20 -9.97
C SER A 478 -10.41 2.12 -9.66
N VAL A 479 -10.80 1.69 -8.45
CA VAL A 479 -12.19 1.77 -8.00
C VAL A 479 -12.58 3.24 -7.84
N VAL A 480 -11.69 4.02 -7.22
CA VAL A 480 -11.91 5.45 -6.99
C VAL A 480 -11.78 6.23 -8.30
N GLU A 481 -10.85 5.88 -9.19
CA GLU A 481 -10.73 6.46 -10.54
C GLU A 481 -12.07 6.38 -11.28
N LYS A 482 -12.79 5.25 -11.19
CA LYS A 482 -14.11 5.10 -11.81
C LYS A 482 -15.21 5.90 -11.12
N MET A 483 -15.15 6.09 -9.80
CA MET A 483 -16.05 7.02 -9.09
C MET A 483 -15.83 8.45 -9.59
N ILE A 484 -14.56 8.85 -9.70
CA ILE A 484 -14.15 10.16 -10.22
C ILE A 484 -14.60 10.34 -11.68
N ASP A 485 -14.39 9.36 -12.55
CA ASP A 485 -14.88 9.36 -13.94
C ASP A 485 -16.42 9.41 -14.04
N GLY A 486 -17.13 8.78 -13.09
CA GLY A 486 -18.59 8.89 -12.93
C GLY A 486 -19.06 10.29 -12.47
N GLY A 487 -18.12 11.14 -12.06
CA GLY A 487 -18.32 12.52 -11.64
C GLY A 487 -18.54 12.67 -10.14
N ASP A 488 -18.12 11.72 -9.32
CA ASP A 488 -18.12 11.89 -7.87
C ASP A 488 -17.21 13.05 -7.45
N GLN A 489 -17.74 13.91 -6.59
CA GLN A 489 -17.10 15.16 -6.18
C GLN A 489 -16.27 14.99 -4.91
N VAL A 490 -16.64 14.02 -4.08
CA VAL A 490 -15.95 13.69 -2.84
C VAL A 490 -16.05 12.19 -2.59
N VAL A 491 -14.93 11.54 -2.25
CA VAL A 491 -14.88 10.11 -1.97
C VAL A 491 -14.41 9.90 -0.54
N PHE A 492 -15.22 9.17 0.25
CA PHE A 492 -14.91 8.85 1.65
C PHE A 492 -14.22 7.48 1.74
N GLY A 493 -13.02 7.44 2.32
CA GLY A 493 -12.22 6.23 2.51
C GLY A 493 -12.20 5.68 3.94
N GLY A 494 -13.14 6.10 4.82
CA GLY A 494 -13.05 5.80 6.25
C GLY A 494 -13.06 4.30 6.58
N GLY A 495 -12.18 3.88 7.49
CA GLY A 495 -12.28 2.58 8.15
C GLY A 495 -11.72 1.36 7.41
N ASN A 496 -10.93 1.57 6.36
CA ASN A 496 -10.24 0.48 5.66
C ASN A 496 -8.74 0.77 5.49
N PRO A 497 -7.88 -0.27 5.44
CA PRO A 497 -6.43 -0.09 5.41
C PRO A 497 -5.91 0.52 4.10
N LEU A 498 -6.75 0.59 3.06
CA LEU A 498 -6.39 1.13 1.76
C LEU A 498 -6.99 2.51 1.51
N MET A 499 -7.45 3.20 2.57
CA MET A 499 -8.10 4.52 2.49
C MET A 499 -7.30 5.53 1.66
N ASP A 500 -5.97 5.44 1.65
CA ASP A 500 -5.11 6.34 0.89
C ASP A 500 -5.21 6.19 -0.63
N SER A 501 -5.84 5.10 -1.12
CA SER A 501 -6.16 4.90 -2.53
C SER A 501 -7.01 6.05 -3.10
N ILE A 502 -7.80 6.74 -2.25
CA ILE A 502 -8.59 7.90 -2.69
C ILE A 502 -7.72 9.06 -3.16
N TYR A 503 -6.53 9.21 -2.58
CA TYR A 503 -5.58 10.26 -2.94
C TYR A 503 -4.71 9.84 -4.12
N THR A 504 -4.26 8.58 -4.15
CA THR A 504 -3.56 8.01 -5.32
C THR A 504 -4.38 8.19 -6.60
N ALA A 505 -5.69 7.93 -6.54
CA ALA A 505 -6.58 8.12 -7.67
C ALA A 505 -6.67 9.60 -8.10
N GLY A 506 -6.69 10.54 -7.15
CA GLY A 506 -6.78 11.97 -7.41
C GLY A 506 -5.61 12.54 -8.22
N GLU A 507 -4.41 11.94 -8.14
CA GLU A 507 -3.22 12.39 -8.89
C GLU A 507 -3.37 12.25 -10.41
N ASN A 508 -4.27 11.38 -10.88
CA ASN A 508 -4.45 11.07 -12.30
C ASN A 508 -5.44 11.98 -13.02
N PHE A 509 -6.10 12.93 -12.33
CA PHE A 509 -7.16 13.76 -12.89
C PHE A 509 -6.82 15.25 -12.92
N ASP A 510 -7.17 15.91 -14.04
CA ASP A 510 -7.01 17.35 -14.23
C ASP A 510 -8.06 18.19 -13.46
N PHE A 511 -9.09 17.55 -12.89
CA PHE A 511 -10.16 18.21 -12.14
C PHE A 511 -10.14 17.80 -10.67
N LYS A 512 -10.60 18.71 -9.82
CA LYS A 512 -10.52 18.54 -8.37
C LYS A 512 -11.66 17.66 -7.85
N THR A 513 -11.36 16.40 -7.55
CA THR A 513 -12.14 15.57 -6.62
C THR A 513 -11.45 15.57 -5.27
N TYR A 514 -12.23 15.58 -4.20
CA TYR A 514 -11.69 15.60 -2.85
C TYR A 514 -11.73 14.23 -2.18
N GLY A 515 -10.64 13.89 -1.49
CA GLY A 515 -10.66 12.85 -0.46
C GLY A 515 -11.37 13.36 0.79
N TYR A 516 -12.18 12.50 1.40
CA TYR A 516 -12.69 12.67 2.76
C TYR A 516 -12.15 11.49 3.57
N ASN A 517 -11.39 11.75 4.63
CA ASN A 517 -10.73 10.66 5.38
C ASN A 517 -11.24 10.55 6.83
N ALA A 518 -10.87 9.48 7.52
CA ALA A 518 -11.22 9.21 8.90
C ALA A 518 -9.98 8.97 9.78
N GLY A 519 -10.15 9.08 11.09
CA GLY A 519 -9.12 8.77 12.09
C GLY A 519 -8.43 10.03 12.59
N PHE A 520 -7.57 10.65 11.79
CA PHE A 520 -6.79 11.83 12.20
C PHE A 520 -6.95 13.00 11.22
N ASN A 521 -6.48 14.18 11.64
CA ASN A 521 -6.61 15.42 10.88
C ASN A 521 -5.64 15.45 9.70
N GLN A 522 -6.16 15.38 8.47
CA GLN A 522 -5.38 15.45 7.23
C GLN A 522 -5.59 16.76 6.46
N SER A 523 -6.07 17.82 7.12
CA SER A 523 -6.37 19.11 6.48
C SER A 523 -5.14 19.83 5.92
N SER A 524 -3.93 19.31 6.15
CA SER A 524 -2.69 19.80 5.52
C SER A 524 -2.51 19.32 4.08
N ARG A 525 -3.31 18.34 3.61
CA ARG A 525 -3.26 17.86 2.22
C ARG A 525 -4.22 18.68 1.35
N ASP A 526 -3.73 19.16 0.21
CA ASP A 526 -4.50 20.05 -0.70
C ASP A 526 -5.69 19.33 -1.39
N ASP A 527 -5.61 18.01 -1.48
CA ASP A 527 -6.58 17.07 -2.05
C ASP A 527 -7.53 16.46 -1.00
N CYS A 528 -7.35 16.78 0.28
CA CYS A 528 -8.28 16.42 1.36
C CYS A 528 -9.27 17.56 1.61
N TRP A 529 -10.58 17.30 1.48
CA TRP A 529 -11.61 18.29 1.82
C TRP A 529 -11.76 18.48 3.33
N ALA A 530 -11.93 17.34 4.01
CA ALA A 530 -12.14 17.27 5.44
C ALA A 530 -11.78 15.86 5.94
N SER A 531 -11.58 15.75 7.26
CA SER A 531 -11.41 14.48 7.95
C SER A 531 -12.46 14.38 9.04
N VAL A 532 -13.05 13.20 9.24
CA VAL A 532 -13.72 12.88 10.50
C VAL A 532 -12.69 12.31 11.47
N VAL A 533 -12.41 13.04 12.54
CA VAL A 533 -11.34 12.72 13.49
C VAL A 533 -11.91 11.95 14.67
N THR A 534 -11.27 10.82 15.00
CA THR A 534 -11.39 10.15 16.29
C THR A 534 -10.40 10.80 17.26
N ASP A 535 -10.90 11.62 18.18
CA ASP A 535 -10.06 12.41 19.08
C ASP A 535 -9.54 11.56 20.24
N TYR A 536 -8.39 10.90 20.02
CA TYR A 536 -7.70 10.11 21.05
C TYR A 536 -7.37 10.95 22.28
N GLY A 537 -7.05 12.23 22.13
CA GLY A 537 -6.75 13.11 23.26
C GLY A 537 -7.95 13.29 24.17
N ALA A 538 -9.11 13.61 23.60
CA ALA A 538 -10.37 13.72 24.34
C ALA A 538 -10.75 12.38 25.00
N ALA A 539 -10.66 11.28 24.25
CA ALA A 539 -11.05 9.96 24.72
C ALA A 539 -10.12 9.44 25.85
N VAL A 540 -8.81 9.61 25.70
CA VAL A 540 -7.82 9.25 26.73
C VAL A 540 -8.04 10.06 28.00
N LYS A 541 -8.24 11.38 27.90
CA LYS A 541 -8.51 12.22 29.07
C LYS A 541 -9.78 11.75 29.79
N LEU A 542 -10.87 11.53 29.05
CA LEU A 542 -12.13 11.03 29.58
C LEU A 542 -11.94 9.71 30.33
N ALA A 543 -11.25 8.74 29.72
CA ALA A 543 -11.03 7.42 30.31
C ALA A 543 -10.16 7.47 31.57
N LEU A 544 -9.12 8.32 31.59
CA LEU A 544 -8.27 8.51 32.78
C LEU A 544 -9.04 9.15 33.94
N GLU A 545 -10.02 10.02 33.66
CA GLU A 545 -10.90 10.63 34.66
C GLU A 545 -11.95 9.66 35.19
N SER A 546 -12.51 8.82 34.31
CA SER A 546 -13.61 7.90 34.62
C SER A 546 -13.16 6.46 34.81
N TYR A 547 -11.87 6.22 35.04
CA TYR A 547 -11.29 4.88 34.91
C TYR A 547 -12.07 3.81 35.68
N LYS A 548 -12.45 2.77 34.96
CA LYS A 548 -13.10 1.59 35.50
C LYS A 548 -12.65 0.36 34.71
N GLY A 549 -11.77 -0.44 35.30
CA GLY A 549 -11.31 -1.66 34.66
C GLY A 549 -12.42 -2.68 34.48
N GLY A 550 -12.24 -3.58 33.52
CA GLY A 550 -13.24 -4.49 33.00
C GLY A 550 -14.37 -3.81 32.22
N THR A 551 -14.16 -2.60 31.70
CA THR A 551 -15.19 -1.88 30.93
C THR A 551 -14.65 -1.25 29.64
N THR A 552 -15.56 -1.00 28.71
CA THR A 552 -15.30 -0.26 27.47
C THR A 552 -16.10 1.04 27.50
N ILE A 553 -15.45 2.17 27.24
CA ILE A 553 -16.16 3.42 26.97
C ILE A 553 -16.40 3.58 25.48
N SER A 554 -17.57 4.10 25.12
CA SER A 554 -17.84 4.53 23.75
C SER A 554 -17.43 5.99 23.59
N ALA A 555 -16.42 6.24 22.75
CA ALA A 555 -15.96 7.56 22.36
C ALA A 555 -16.79 8.05 21.16
N ASP A 556 -17.63 9.06 21.39
CA ASP A 556 -18.68 9.47 20.46
C ASP A 556 -19.02 10.98 20.57
N CYS A 557 -20.09 11.43 19.91
CA CYS A 557 -20.51 12.84 19.98
C CYS A 557 -20.93 13.28 21.39
N SER A 558 -21.39 12.37 22.26
CA SER A 558 -21.87 12.70 23.62
C SER A 558 -20.76 13.16 24.56
N ASN A 559 -19.52 12.80 24.23
CA ASN A 559 -18.33 13.14 25.00
C ASN A 559 -17.27 13.89 24.18
N ASN A 560 -17.66 14.45 23.03
CA ASN A 560 -16.81 15.24 22.14
C ASN A 560 -15.56 14.50 21.63
N CYS A 561 -15.60 13.17 21.51
CA CYS A 561 -14.47 12.39 21.01
C CYS A 561 -14.48 12.21 19.48
N LEU A 562 -15.44 12.82 18.79
CA LEU A 562 -15.54 12.84 17.33
C LEU A 562 -15.67 14.29 16.85
N TYR A 563 -15.05 14.65 15.73
CA TYR A 563 -15.35 15.91 15.06
C TYR A 563 -15.01 15.84 13.57
N VAL A 564 -15.51 16.81 12.80
CA VAL A 564 -15.14 16.97 11.39
C VAL A 564 -14.22 18.18 11.28
N THR A 565 -13.05 18.01 10.67
CA THR A 565 -12.17 19.15 10.37
C THR A 565 -12.91 20.12 9.47
N ASN A 566 -12.68 21.44 9.62
CA ASN A 566 -13.47 22.51 8.99
C ASN A 566 -14.93 22.68 9.47
N LYS A 567 -15.35 21.97 10.53
CA LYS A 567 -16.64 22.18 11.20
C LYS A 567 -16.43 22.51 12.67
N SER A 568 -17.16 23.50 13.16
CA SER A 568 -17.12 23.91 14.57
C SER A 568 -18.49 23.93 15.21
N LEU A 569 -18.53 23.55 16.48
CA LEU A 569 -19.69 23.68 17.36
C LEU A 569 -19.77 25.06 18.02
N ASP A 570 -18.65 25.80 18.05
CA ASP A 570 -18.56 27.13 18.64
C ASP A 570 -19.06 28.19 17.66
N LYS A 571 -20.12 28.91 18.05
CA LYS A 571 -20.69 30.03 17.27
C LYS A 571 -19.71 31.17 17.04
N ASN A 572 -18.62 31.24 17.81
CA ASN A 572 -17.60 32.27 17.66
C ASN A 572 -16.57 31.94 16.58
N ASP A 573 -16.45 30.68 16.17
CA ASP A 573 -15.61 30.26 15.06
C ASP A 573 -16.33 30.53 13.73
N LYS A 574 -16.25 31.77 13.25
CA LYS A 574 -17.00 32.21 12.07
C LYS A 574 -16.60 31.50 10.78
N ASP A 575 -15.40 30.94 10.73
CA ASP A 575 -14.86 30.31 9.52
C ASP A 575 -15.39 28.88 9.38
N ASN A 576 -15.61 28.17 10.50
CA ASN A 576 -16.00 26.76 10.49
C ASN A 576 -17.39 26.47 11.11
N TYR A 577 -18.04 27.45 11.75
CA TYR A 577 -19.35 27.24 12.37
C TYR A 577 -20.43 26.99 11.31
N ASN A 578 -21.12 25.86 11.45
CA ASN A 578 -22.29 25.53 10.64
C ASN A 578 -23.45 25.12 11.56
N GLU A 579 -24.55 25.88 11.51
CA GLU A 579 -25.70 25.67 12.41
C GLU A 579 -26.34 24.28 12.24
N LYS A 580 -26.43 23.78 10.99
CA LYS A 580 -26.98 22.47 10.68
C LYS A 580 -26.10 21.34 11.20
N TYR A 581 -24.78 21.48 11.07
CA TYR A 581 -23.80 20.55 11.64
C TYR A 581 -23.91 20.53 13.18
N ALA A 582 -23.85 21.69 13.82
CA ALA A 582 -23.92 21.79 15.27
C ALA A 582 -25.23 21.25 15.86
N ALA A 583 -26.35 21.40 15.14
CA ALA A 583 -27.64 20.83 15.54
C ALA A 583 -27.62 19.29 15.47
N VAL A 584 -27.13 18.72 14.37
CA VAL A 584 -27.03 17.27 14.19
C VAL A 584 -26.05 16.63 15.17
N TYR A 585 -24.91 17.28 15.42
CA TYR A 585 -23.94 16.81 16.40
C TYR A 585 -24.57 16.68 17.79
N LYS A 586 -25.33 17.70 18.23
CA LYS A 586 -26.07 17.67 19.49
C LYS A 586 -27.15 16.60 19.53
N GLU A 587 -27.81 16.35 18.40
CA GLU A 587 -28.82 15.31 18.29
C GLU A 587 -28.18 13.91 18.41
N LEU A 588 -27.02 13.68 17.80
CA LEU A 588 -26.24 12.44 17.93
C LEU A 588 -25.71 12.25 19.37
N ALA A 589 -25.30 13.34 20.02
CA ALA A 589 -24.84 13.36 21.41
C ALA A 589 -25.95 13.05 22.45
N SER A 590 -27.23 13.13 22.06
CA SER A 590 -28.37 13.03 22.96
C SER A 590 -28.78 11.58 23.24
N THR A 591 -28.95 11.21 24.50
CA THR A 591 -29.50 9.90 24.91
C THR A 591 -30.93 9.67 24.40
N ASN A 592 -31.66 10.74 24.10
CA ASN A 592 -33.02 10.71 23.53
C ASN A 592 -33.03 11.08 22.04
N SER A 593 -31.92 10.83 21.32
CA SER A 593 -31.78 11.16 19.89
C SER A 593 -32.95 10.62 19.06
N LYS A 594 -33.47 11.47 18.18
CA LYS A 594 -34.40 11.11 17.11
C LYS A 594 -33.67 10.50 15.91
N ILE A 595 -32.35 10.73 15.79
CA ILE A 595 -31.52 10.06 14.81
C ILE A 595 -31.24 8.66 15.34
N LYS A 596 -31.82 7.65 14.68
CA LYS A 596 -31.59 6.24 14.99
C LYS A 596 -30.73 5.63 13.91
N LEU A 597 -29.43 5.49 14.22
CA LEU A 597 -28.48 4.89 13.30
C LEU A 597 -28.64 3.38 13.28
N ILE A 598 -28.59 2.79 12.09
CA ILE A 598 -28.69 1.36 11.85
C ILE A 598 -27.29 0.83 11.50
N PRO A 599 -26.66 0.02 12.38
CA PRO A 599 -25.37 -0.59 12.06
C PRO A 599 -25.52 -1.65 10.97
N VAL A 600 -24.43 -1.90 10.24
CA VAL A 600 -24.34 -2.93 9.20
C VAL A 600 -23.14 -3.81 9.51
N SER A 601 -23.35 -5.11 9.62
CA SER A 601 -22.24 -6.06 9.80
C SER A 601 -21.37 -6.11 8.54
N SER A 602 -20.09 -6.46 8.68
CA SER A 602 -19.19 -6.70 7.55
C SER A 602 -19.86 -7.59 6.49
N GLY A 603 -19.85 -7.14 5.23
CA GLY A 603 -20.43 -7.83 4.09
C GLY A 603 -21.95 -7.87 3.98
N ALA A 604 -22.68 -7.24 4.90
CA ALA A 604 -24.13 -7.07 4.74
C ALA A 604 -24.46 -5.97 3.71
N ASP A 605 -25.68 -6.05 3.17
CA ASP A 605 -26.16 -5.08 2.19
C ASP A 605 -26.46 -3.73 2.85
N VAL A 606 -25.58 -2.75 2.64
CA VAL A 606 -25.69 -1.40 3.20
C VAL A 606 -26.96 -0.67 2.76
N ARG A 607 -27.62 -1.08 1.66
CA ARG A 607 -28.91 -0.51 1.23
C ARG A 607 -30.02 -0.69 2.27
N LEU A 608 -29.86 -1.64 3.19
CA LEU A 608 -30.80 -1.91 4.27
C LEU A 608 -30.62 -0.98 5.48
N SER A 609 -29.56 -0.16 5.50
CA SER A 609 -29.23 0.71 6.64
C SER A 609 -29.93 2.06 6.64
N PHE A 610 -30.63 2.42 5.56
CA PHE A 610 -31.22 3.75 5.42
C PHE A 610 -32.54 3.72 4.64
N THR A 611 -33.27 4.84 4.69
CA THR A 611 -34.39 5.12 3.81
C THR A 611 -34.32 6.60 3.47
N SER A 612 -34.41 6.95 2.19
CA SER A 612 -34.35 8.34 1.75
C SER A 612 -35.29 8.60 0.58
N LYS A 613 -35.75 9.84 0.46
CA LYS A 613 -36.48 10.31 -0.73
C LYS A 613 -35.55 11.01 -1.73
N CYS A 614 -34.38 11.44 -1.27
CA CYS A 614 -33.47 12.29 -2.04
C CYS A 614 -32.11 11.62 -2.33
N LEU A 615 -31.68 10.62 -1.56
CA LEU A 615 -30.46 9.86 -1.83
C LEU A 615 -30.74 8.64 -2.72
N THR A 616 -29.98 8.53 -3.81
CA THR A 616 -29.85 7.30 -4.62
C THR A 616 -28.51 6.63 -4.31
N LEU A 617 -28.54 5.39 -3.82
CA LEU A 617 -27.32 4.61 -3.53
C LEU A 617 -27.06 3.60 -4.65
N ASN A 618 -25.93 3.74 -5.31
CA ASN A 618 -25.39 2.84 -6.31
C ASN A 618 -24.37 1.91 -5.65
N TYR A 619 -24.82 0.79 -5.11
CA TYR A 619 -23.91 -0.20 -4.51
C TYR A 619 -23.33 -1.11 -5.60
N TRP A 620 -22.01 -1.07 -5.79
CA TRP A 620 -21.29 -1.81 -6.84
C TRP A 620 -21.15 -3.29 -6.49
N ILE A 621 -22.24 -4.03 -6.61
CA ILE A 621 -22.27 -5.49 -6.46
C ILE A 621 -22.76 -6.13 -7.77
N LYS A 622 -22.19 -7.27 -8.16
CA LYS A 622 -22.67 -8.08 -9.29
C LYS A 622 -24.11 -8.51 -9.03
N GLU A 623 -25.03 -8.10 -9.90
CA GLU A 623 -26.41 -8.57 -9.86
C GLU A 623 -26.44 -10.09 -10.09
N GLY A 624 -26.87 -10.87 -9.08
CA GLY A 624 -27.12 -12.31 -9.23
C GLY A 624 -26.63 -13.25 -8.12
N LYS A 625 -25.93 -12.76 -7.08
CA LYS A 625 -25.54 -13.60 -5.91
C LYS A 625 -25.78 -12.89 -4.57
N VAL A 626 -27.04 -12.56 -4.29
CA VAL A 626 -27.49 -12.49 -2.90
C VAL A 626 -27.98 -13.89 -2.55
N GLU A 627 -27.07 -14.84 -2.33
CA GLU A 627 -27.46 -16.10 -1.71
C GLU A 627 -27.90 -15.80 -0.27
N GLN A 628 -29.09 -16.30 0.06
CA GLN A 628 -29.74 -16.19 1.35
C GLN A 628 -28.83 -16.72 2.47
N GLY A 629 -28.04 -15.83 3.08
CA GLY A 629 -26.99 -16.23 4.00
C GLY A 629 -26.77 -15.29 5.18
N VAL A 630 -27.72 -14.39 5.50
CA VAL A 630 -27.72 -13.70 6.79
C VAL A 630 -29.17 -13.64 7.28
N GLN A 631 -29.60 -14.70 7.97
CA GLN A 631 -30.78 -14.57 8.81
C GLN A 631 -30.45 -13.62 9.96
N ASN A 632 -31.18 -12.52 10.00
CA ASN A 632 -31.31 -11.65 11.16
C ASN A 632 -31.68 -12.49 12.40
N THR A 633 -30.71 -12.88 13.22
CA THR A 633 -30.97 -13.44 14.55
C THR A 633 -31.18 -12.31 15.55
N ASN A 634 -32.24 -11.52 15.33
CA ASN A 634 -32.87 -10.71 16.36
C ASN A 634 -34.30 -11.21 16.56
N LYS A 635 -34.44 -12.45 17.06
CA LYS A 635 -35.66 -12.85 17.74
C LYS A 635 -35.58 -12.32 19.17
N VAL A 636 -36.28 -11.20 19.38
CA VAL A 636 -36.75 -10.78 20.70
C VAL A 636 -37.51 -11.97 21.32
N THR A 637 -36.91 -12.59 22.33
CA THR A 637 -37.61 -13.54 23.20
C THR A 637 -38.58 -12.76 24.07
N GLN A 638 -39.79 -12.52 23.56
CA GLN A 638 -40.93 -12.21 24.42
C GLN A 638 -41.27 -13.48 25.21
N ASN A 639 -41.08 -13.42 26.52
CA ASN A 639 -41.45 -14.43 27.49
C ASN A 639 -42.98 -14.30 27.76
N PRO A 640 -43.83 -15.26 27.35
CA PRO A 640 -45.25 -15.23 27.68
C PRO A 640 -45.50 -16.29 28.74
N ASN A 641 -45.43 -15.92 30.02
CA ASN A 641 -46.13 -16.65 31.08
C ASN A 641 -46.12 -15.84 32.38
N THR A 642 -47.09 -14.94 32.51
CA THR A 642 -47.70 -14.59 33.80
C THR A 642 -49.17 -14.28 33.55
N GLN A 643 -50.05 -15.24 33.81
CA GLN A 643 -51.34 -15.01 34.46
C GLN A 643 -52.08 -16.34 34.75
N ASN A 644 -52.36 -16.54 36.04
CA ASN A 644 -53.55 -17.14 36.65
C ASN A 644 -54.23 -18.33 35.92
N ASP A 645 -54.07 -19.55 36.42
CA ASP A 645 -54.92 -20.23 37.43
C ASP A 645 -54.36 -21.63 37.71
#